data_AF-A0A250FTS4-F1
#
_entry.id   AF-A0A250FTS4-F1
#
_cell.length_a   1.000
_cell.length_b   1.000
_cell.length_c   1.000
_cell.angle_alpha   90.00
_cell.angle_beta   90.00
_cell.angle_gamma   90.00
#
_symmetry.space_group_name_H-M   'P 1'
#
loop_
_entity.id
_entity.type
_entity.pdbx_description
1 polymer ?
#
loop_
_entity_poly.entity_id
_entity_poly.type
_entity_poly.pdbx_seq_one_letter_code
_entity_poly.pdbx_strand_id
1 'polypeptide(L)'
;MDLQKDFHKYNLITGWGVFLIALLTYGLSVEPTVSFWDCGEYIATSAKLEVGHPPGAPFFQMVGAFFASFSPSPEKTALFVNFISVFSSAFTILFLYFIIVNFTKKIALSSKETLTNSQVIGLYGSGVVGALAYTFSDSFWFNATETEVYAMAMLFMSAMFWLGLKWTDNLDSPRGDKWLLLIALVVGLSFGVHFMALLTIPAIGMLYFFKSHFEKNIKNFILANVISISILLLIFKLILPYTLALFGYTEVFFVNELGMPFNSGTIFTGVSIIALFTFTLWQAQKHQKRLLQTATLCLLFVFVGFSSWLMIPIRANAGTVINENSPTDARLLLAYYNLEQYQKTYLFRGPMYSDAFAPTGDDYMDEKPKYERDYQKNKYIIVNEYKDALDAPNPEHVGLLPRMWSSEHAANYMMLTSPLKYHINPERNDEQTQQLNQALQRTLAAGDYEQYAYLLRRGQGRIIVEKPSFWDNLSFMFSYQFNYMYLRYLLWNFVGRQDDIQGKIYNNHGNWISGISFIDDWHTGYPQEHLPSDARDNRGRNTYFFLPFLLGLVGMFFQLSSSKRQWWVAFTLFLFTGLALKVYLNERPFEPRERDYALVGSFFTFAIWIGMGVYAIYVFLEEKLSFKFKGLAPAVIGVCTLAVPARMLAENWDDHDRSNRYTARALAKSYLDSVSKDNGAMIFSIGDNDTFGMWYMQEVEHYRTDVRVINTSLLGTDWYIDQMKCKAYTSDPIPSQLVHSQYAYGVRDAIYFDQKTDKIWNIKDFMKWVSSDDPSTKLEIEREGAPSQFYSSYPTDRIRIPVNKENVLKSGVVKPEDADKIVDYIDIKLPFGMGKNRLMMLDIIANNDWKRPIYFTGGSYSDDEYIWMRDYLQLDGLAYKLVPIRTPIDKDNPYDMGRIDSDLMYKIVKSWDWGNMDDPNIYHDPETRRNSIVFRGNLARLTETLINEGKIQKAKDILDLATKRIPVSHFGYYFTVEPFITGYYQVKENEKARKLFLEVAKKYQENIEYYLTLSAGDFINLYEDVSRDLRRYDAMLPILAEDKSFYDQQYKIYEQYIDRLQDKAVSFGLLSQEDIKAQKQPKDPNPQTPDSTQSQDTVK
;
A
#
# COMPACT_ATOMS: atom_id res chain seq x y z
N MET A 1 40.26 0.04 35.38
CA MET A 1 39.38 -0.92 34.68
C MET A 1 40.07 -1.31 33.38
N ASP A 2 40.30 -2.60 33.14
CA ASP A 2 40.88 -3.11 31.89
C ASP A 2 39.72 -3.53 30.97
N LEU A 3 39.29 -2.62 30.10
CA LEU A 3 38.12 -2.82 29.25
C LEU A 3 38.35 -3.91 28.20
N GLN A 4 39.60 -4.18 27.82
CA GLN A 4 39.89 -5.23 26.86
C GLN A 4 39.74 -6.61 27.48
N LYS A 5 40.23 -6.80 28.71
CA LYS A 5 40.08 -8.07 29.44
C LYS A 5 38.60 -8.42 29.68
N ASP A 6 37.79 -7.42 30.01
CA ASP A 6 36.36 -7.58 30.25
C ASP A 6 35.49 -7.28 29.01
N PHE A 7 36.09 -7.26 27.81
CA PHE A 7 35.43 -6.77 26.60
C PHE A 7 34.08 -7.44 26.33
N HIS A 8 34.00 -8.77 26.54
CA HIS A 8 32.77 -9.51 26.27
C HIS A 8 31.62 -9.07 27.18
N LYS A 9 31.91 -8.85 28.47
CA LYS A 9 30.94 -8.41 29.48
C LYS A 9 30.39 -7.03 29.13
N TYR A 10 31.27 -6.05 28.90
CA TYR A 10 30.82 -4.68 28.60
C TYR A 10 30.18 -4.56 27.21
N ASN A 11 30.65 -5.32 26.22
CA ASN A 11 30.00 -5.37 24.92
C ASN A 11 28.56 -5.89 25.03
N LEU A 12 28.32 -6.91 25.86
CA LEU A 12 26.98 -7.46 26.08
C LEU A 12 26.08 -6.46 26.81
N ILE A 13 26.60 -5.82 27.87
CA ILE A 13 25.86 -4.79 28.63
C ILE A 13 25.48 -3.62 27.73
N THR A 14 26.41 -3.08 26.95
CA THR A 14 26.14 -1.95 26.04
C THR A 14 25.13 -2.35 24.97
N GLY A 15 25.25 -3.54 24.38
CA GLY A 15 24.28 -4.03 23.40
C GLY A 15 22.86 -4.10 23.98
N TRP A 16 22.69 -4.67 25.16
CA TRP A 16 21.38 -4.68 25.84
C TRP A 16 20.90 -3.29 26.27
N GLY A 17 21.81 -2.36 26.55
CA GLY A 17 21.48 -0.96 26.77
C GLY A 17 20.89 -0.30 25.52
N VAL A 18 21.49 -0.51 24.35
CA VAL A 18 20.94 -0.01 23.07
C VAL A 18 19.60 -0.69 22.75
N PHE A 19 19.48 -2.00 22.98
CA PHE A 19 18.19 -2.72 22.87
C PHE A 19 17.11 -2.08 23.74
N LEU A 20 17.42 -1.76 25.00
CA LEU A 20 16.46 -1.16 25.93
C LEU A 20 16.05 0.24 25.46
N ILE A 21 16.98 1.04 24.93
CA ILE A 21 16.64 2.35 24.36
C ILE A 21 15.67 2.16 23.19
N ALA A 22 15.96 1.28 22.24
CA ALA A 22 15.07 1.02 21.11
C ALA A 22 13.70 0.48 21.55
N LEU A 23 13.68 -0.47 22.50
CA LEU A 23 12.46 -1.02 23.06
C LEU A 23 11.58 0.05 23.72
N LEU A 24 12.19 0.97 24.46
CA LEU A 24 11.48 2.08 25.09
C LEU A 24 10.97 3.09 24.04
N THR A 25 11.80 3.48 23.08
CA THR A 25 11.38 4.38 21.98
C THR A 25 10.16 3.84 21.26
N TYR A 26 10.24 2.60 20.77
CA TYR A 26 9.15 1.99 20.00
C TYR A 26 7.95 1.66 20.88
N GLY A 27 8.17 1.18 22.11
CA GLY A 27 7.09 0.89 23.04
C GLY A 27 6.35 2.14 23.53
N LEU A 28 7.00 3.31 23.55
CA LEU A 28 6.38 4.59 23.86
C LEU A 28 5.67 5.22 22.67
N SER A 29 5.93 4.78 21.44
CA SER A 29 5.37 5.33 20.20
C SER A 29 4.45 4.36 19.46
N VAL A 30 4.27 3.13 19.93
CA VAL A 30 3.46 2.09 19.28
C VAL A 30 1.97 2.45 19.24
N GLU A 31 1.30 2.14 18.13
CA GLU A 31 -0.14 2.35 17.96
C GLU A 31 -0.93 1.56 19.03
N PRO A 32 -1.89 2.18 19.75
CA PRO A 32 -2.65 1.52 20.81
C PRO A 32 -3.73 0.57 20.27
N THR A 33 -4.11 0.73 19.00
CA THR A 33 -5.17 -0.05 18.34
C THR A 33 -4.74 -0.45 16.91
N VAL A 34 -5.70 -0.79 16.06
CA VAL A 34 -5.49 -0.99 14.62
C VAL A 34 -5.09 0.31 13.93
N SER A 35 -4.16 0.23 12.97
CA SER A 35 -3.81 1.30 12.02
C SER A 35 -4.43 1.04 10.64
N PHE A 36 -4.34 2.02 9.74
CA PHE A 36 -4.80 1.88 8.34
C PHE A 36 -4.00 0.82 7.57
N TRP A 37 -4.50 0.43 6.37
CA TRP A 37 -3.95 -0.63 5.51
C TRP A 37 -4.07 -2.03 6.14
N ASP A 38 -3.14 -2.93 5.78
CA ASP A 38 -3.16 -4.37 6.06
C ASP A 38 -3.08 -4.73 7.56
N CYS A 39 -2.76 -3.76 8.42
CA CYS A 39 -2.61 -3.98 9.87
C CYS A 39 -3.87 -4.57 10.51
N GLY A 40 -5.08 -4.15 10.08
CA GLY A 40 -6.33 -4.69 10.61
C GLY A 40 -6.50 -6.19 10.33
N GLU A 41 -6.11 -6.61 9.13
CA GLU A 41 -6.14 -8.01 8.72
C GLU A 41 -5.04 -8.83 9.41
N TYR A 42 -3.80 -8.32 9.48
CA TYR A 42 -2.72 -9.00 10.18
C TYR A 42 -3.01 -9.19 11.66
N ILE A 43 -3.62 -8.21 12.33
CA ILE A 43 -4.04 -8.34 13.74
C ILE A 43 -5.16 -9.37 13.88
N ALA A 44 -6.19 -9.31 13.04
CA ALA A 44 -7.32 -10.23 13.08
C ALA A 44 -6.87 -11.69 12.85
N THR A 45 -6.11 -11.91 11.77
CA THR A 45 -5.60 -13.23 11.40
C THR A 45 -4.57 -13.76 12.40
N SER A 46 -3.77 -12.89 13.02
CA SER A 46 -2.86 -13.27 14.11
C SER A 46 -3.61 -13.70 15.37
N ALA A 47 -4.61 -12.92 15.81
CA ALA A 47 -5.30 -13.16 17.08
C ALA A 47 -6.05 -14.51 17.10
N LYS A 48 -6.50 -14.99 15.94
CA LYS A 48 -7.28 -16.23 15.81
C LYS A 48 -6.63 -17.32 14.96
N LEU A 49 -5.40 -17.10 14.50
CA LEU A 49 -4.71 -17.97 13.55
C LEU A 49 -5.57 -18.23 12.31
N GLU A 50 -5.99 -17.17 11.65
CA GLU A 50 -6.75 -17.24 10.41
C GLU A 50 -5.82 -17.14 9.19
N VAL A 51 -6.36 -17.34 7.98
CA VAL A 51 -5.54 -17.30 6.75
C VAL A 51 -5.72 -15.93 6.10
N GLY A 52 -4.69 -15.09 6.21
CA GLY A 52 -4.66 -13.76 5.58
C GLY A 52 -4.20 -13.81 4.13
N HIS A 53 -4.01 -12.64 3.53
CA HIS A 53 -3.65 -12.51 2.12
C HIS A 53 -2.29 -13.18 1.79
N PRO A 54 -2.15 -13.83 0.63
CA PRO A 54 -0.90 -14.48 0.21
C PRO A 54 0.30 -13.52 0.21
N PRO A 55 1.46 -13.93 0.77
CA PRO A 55 1.83 -15.30 1.16
C PRO A 55 1.51 -15.68 2.62
N GLY A 56 0.68 -14.90 3.33
CA GLY A 56 0.07 -15.27 4.62
C GLY A 56 0.92 -15.07 5.88
N ALA A 57 2.26 -15.10 5.76
CA ALA A 57 3.19 -14.93 6.89
C ALA A 57 2.84 -15.78 8.15
N PRO A 58 2.73 -17.12 8.02
CA PRO A 58 2.17 -17.97 9.08
C PRO A 58 2.99 -18.00 10.36
N PHE A 59 4.32 -17.90 10.28
CA PHE A 59 5.16 -17.80 11.49
C PHE A 59 4.95 -16.46 12.20
N PHE A 60 4.81 -15.37 11.43
CA PHE A 60 4.47 -14.06 11.99
C PHE A 60 3.12 -14.13 12.72
N GLN A 61 2.09 -14.73 12.12
CA GLN A 61 0.78 -14.92 12.74
C GLN A 61 0.82 -15.82 13.98
N MET A 62 1.65 -16.86 14.00
CA MET A 62 1.84 -17.72 15.19
C MET A 62 2.46 -16.95 16.36
N VAL A 63 3.44 -16.08 16.09
CA VAL A 63 3.98 -15.16 17.10
C VAL A 63 2.91 -14.14 17.49
N GLY A 64 2.13 -13.65 16.52
CA GLY A 64 0.86 -12.94 16.65
C GLY A 64 -0.04 -13.47 17.76
N ALA A 65 -0.47 -14.71 17.60
CA ALA A 65 -1.32 -15.41 18.55
C ALA A 65 -0.68 -15.53 19.94
N PHE A 66 0.64 -15.75 20.01
CA PHE A 66 1.34 -15.76 21.30
C PHE A 66 1.22 -14.41 22.02
N PHE A 67 1.49 -13.29 21.34
CA PHE A 67 1.34 -11.96 21.94
C PHE A 67 -0.13 -11.64 22.29
N ALA A 68 -1.06 -11.94 21.39
CA ALA A 68 -2.50 -11.77 21.62
C ALA A 68 -2.98 -12.52 22.87
N SER A 69 -2.41 -13.69 23.19
CA SER A 69 -2.78 -14.49 24.36
C SER A 69 -2.50 -13.81 25.71
N PHE A 70 -1.63 -12.79 25.75
CA PHE A 70 -1.37 -11.98 26.95
C PHE A 70 -2.28 -10.76 27.06
N SER A 71 -3.14 -10.53 26.06
CA SER A 71 -4.04 -9.38 26.07
C SER A 71 -5.05 -9.47 27.23
N PRO A 72 -5.18 -8.42 28.06
CA PRO A 72 -6.11 -8.41 29.18
C PRO A 72 -7.57 -8.21 28.75
N SER A 73 -7.81 -7.71 27.54
CA SER A 73 -9.15 -7.52 26.97
C SER A 73 -9.11 -7.48 25.44
N PRO A 74 -10.24 -7.74 24.75
CA PRO A 74 -10.33 -7.64 23.29
C PRO A 74 -9.77 -6.34 22.72
N GLU A 75 -10.05 -5.20 23.35
CA GLU A 75 -9.65 -3.86 22.91
C GLU A 75 -8.14 -3.59 23.06
N LYS A 76 -7.42 -4.41 23.84
CA LYS A 76 -5.96 -4.33 23.99
C LYS A 76 -5.22 -5.33 23.12
N THR A 77 -5.92 -6.22 22.41
CA THR A 77 -5.29 -7.25 21.59
C THR A 77 -4.43 -6.63 20.47
N ALA A 78 -4.92 -5.59 19.80
CA ALA A 78 -4.15 -4.87 18.79
C ALA A 78 -2.81 -4.35 19.33
N LEU A 79 -2.82 -3.69 20.50
CA LEU A 79 -1.58 -3.22 21.14
C LEU A 79 -0.58 -4.36 21.35
N PHE A 80 -1.04 -5.49 21.91
CA PHE A 80 -0.17 -6.64 22.16
C PHE A 80 0.40 -7.22 20.87
N VAL A 81 -0.39 -7.32 19.80
CA VAL A 81 0.10 -7.77 18.49
C VAL A 81 1.08 -6.74 17.89
N ASN A 82 0.81 -5.44 18.00
CA ASN A 82 1.74 -4.38 17.56
C ASN A 82 3.11 -4.47 18.26
N PHE A 83 3.16 -4.98 19.51
CA PHE A 83 4.43 -5.21 20.20
C PHE A 83 5.36 -6.21 19.50
N ILE A 84 4.86 -7.03 18.58
CA ILE A 84 5.72 -7.90 17.76
C ILE A 84 6.71 -7.08 16.96
N SER A 85 6.26 -5.99 16.35
CA SER A 85 7.11 -5.06 15.62
C SER A 85 8.09 -4.35 16.55
N VAL A 86 7.61 -3.89 17.71
CA VAL A 86 8.44 -3.25 18.75
C VAL A 86 9.61 -4.16 19.18
N PHE A 87 9.33 -5.41 19.56
CA PHE A 87 10.36 -6.36 19.99
C PHE A 87 11.28 -6.75 18.84
N SER A 88 10.72 -7.02 17.65
CA SER A 88 11.50 -7.41 16.48
C SER A 88 12.48 -6.31 16.06
N SER A 89 12.03 -5.06 16.07
CA SER A 89 12.87 -3.91 15.78
C SER A 89 13.91 -3.68 16.87
N ALA A 90 13.57 -3.78 18.15
CA ALA A 90 14.55 -3.66 19.24
C ALA A 90 15.67 -4.72 19.15
N PHE A 91 15.32 -5.97 18.84
CA PHE A 91 16.32 -7.03 18.59
C PHE A 91 17.14 -6.78 17.32
N THR A 92 16.55 -6.19 16.28
CA THR A 92 17.28 -5.76 15.07
C THR A 92 18.39 -4.77 15.44
N ILE A 93 18.07 -3.78 16.28
CA ILE A 93 19.05 -2.79 16.77
C ILE A 93 20.16 -3.47 17.61
N LEU A 94 19.80 -4.44 18.45
CA LEU A 94 20.78 -5.24 19.21
C LEU A 94 21.79 -5.95 18.30
N PHE A 95 21.29 -6.61 17.25
CA PHE A 95 22.16 -7.29 16.29
C PHE A 95 23.00 -6.31 15.48
N LEU A 96 22.43 -5.17 15.05
CA LEU A 96 23.15 -4.10 14.37
C LEU A 96 24.35 -3.61 15.20
N TYR A 97 24.13 -3.33 16.48
CA TYR A 97 25.19 -2.97 17.42
C TYR A 97 26.32 -4.03 17.42
N PHE A 98 25.99 -5.32 17.56
CA PHE A 98 27.00 -6.37 17.58
C PHE A 98 27.74 -6.53 16.25
N ILE A 99 27.06 -6.31 15.12
CA ILE A 99 27.66 -6.33 13.78
C ILE A 99 28.70 -5.21 13.65
N ILE A 100 28.32 -3.98 13.99
CA ILE A 100 29.21 -2.80 13.92
C ILE A 100 30.44 -3.00 14.80
N VAL A 101 30.25 -3.43 16.05
CA VAL A 101 31.37 -3.66 16.97
C VAL A 101 32.28 -4.77 16.46
N ASN A 102 31.74 -5.85 15.87
CA ASN A 102 32.53 -6.95 15.32
C ASN A 102 33.42 -6.48 14.16
N PHE A 103 32.85 -5.77 13.18
CA PHE A 103 33.61 -5.21 12.05
C PHE A 103 34.67 -4.21 12.50
N THR A 104 34.28 -3.25 13.32
CA THR A 104 35.20 -2.20 13.80
C THR A 104 36.35 -2.82 14.61
N LYS A 105 36.06 -3.80 15.47
CA LYS A 105 37.08 -4.50 16.27
C LYS A 105 38.10 -5.24 15.40
N LYS A 106 37.65 -5.94 14.35
CA LYS A 106 38.52 -6.67 13.41
C LYS A 106 39.48 -5.73 12.68
N ILE A 107 39.03 -4.52 12.34
CA ILE A 107 39.88 -3.48 11.74
C ILE A 107 40.87 -2.94 12.79
N ALA A 108 40.39 -2.60 13.99
CA ALA A 108 41.23 -2.06 15.06
C ALA A 108 42.38 -3.00 15.48
N LEU A 109 42.15 -4.32 15.41
CA LEU A 109 43.15 -5.35 15.72
C LEU A 109 43.97 -5.82 14.50
N SER A 110 43.74 -5.27 13.31
CA SER A 110 44.43 -5.73 12.09
C SER A 110 45.95 -5.49 12.11
N SER A 111 46.39 -4.47 12.86
CA SER A 111 47.80 -4.06 12.98
C SER A 111 48.30 -4.05 14.42
N LYS A 112 47.50 -4.53 15.39
CA LYS A 112 47.82 -4.49 16.83
C LYS A 112 47.36 -5.77 17.53
N GLU A 113 48.15 -6.25 18.49
CA GLU A 113 47.78 -7.41 19.32
C GLU A 113 46.75 -7.05 20.40
N THR A 114 46.80 -5.82 20.92
CA THR A 114 45.95 -5.33 22.01
C THR A 114 45.41 -3.93 21.71
N LEU A 115 44.29 -3.57 22.36
CA LEU A 115 43.61 -2.29 22.20
C LEU A 115 43.71 -1.50 23.49
N THR A 116 43.92 -0.19 23.37
CA THR A 116 43.84 0.70 24.53
C THR A 116 42.39 0.84 25.00
N ASN A 117 42.17 1.22 26.26
CA ASN A 117 40.84 1.52 26.77
C ASN A 117 40.10 2.56 25.91
N SER A 118 40.79 3.59 25.41
CA SER A 118 40.20 4.61 24.53
C SER A 118 39.72 4.01 23.20
N GLN A 119 40.50 3.11 22.60
CA GLN A 119 40.08 2.39 21.39
C GLN A 119 38.88 1.50 21.67
N VAL A 120 38.85 0.78 22.79
CA VAL A 120 37.69 -0.05 23.20
C VAL A 120 36.44 0.80 23.43
N ILE A 121 36.57 1.98 24.04
CA ILE A 121 35.48 2.94 24.18
C ILE A 121 35.00 3.40 22.79
N GLY A 122 35.93 3.73 21.89
CA GLY A 122 35.63 4.06 20.49
C GLY A 122 34.87 2.95 19.76
N LEU A 123 35.19 1.68 20.02
CA LEU A 123 34.46 0.53 19.46
C LEU A 123 33.02 0.43 19.99
N TYR A 124 32.81 0.65 21.30
CA TYR A 124 31.45 0.65 21.84
C TYR A 124 30.65 1.83 21.32
N GLY A 125 31.26 3.01 21.25
CA GLY A 125 30.65 4.21 20.71
C GLY A 125 30.25 4.11 19.25
N SER A 126 31.08 3.48 18.41
CA SER A 126 30.72 3.22 17.00
C SER A 126 29.46 2.36 16.89
N GLY A 127 29.38 1.29 17.70
CA GLY A 127 28.19 0.45 17.79
C GLY A 127 26.95 1.22 18.23
N VAL A 128 27.07 2.03 19.30
CA VAL A 128 25.95 2.79 19.86
C VAL A 128 25.42 3.83 18.86
N VAL A 129 26.30 4.65 18.28
CA VAL A 129 25.88 5.73 17.37
C VAL A 129 25.24 5.16 16.09
N GLY A 130 25.86 4.16 15.47
CA GLY A 130 25.31 3.56 14.25
C GLY A 130 23.98 2.84 14.49
N ALA A 131 23.86 2.11 15.61
CA ALA A 131 22.62 1.43 15.95
C ALA A 131 21.49 2.41 16.26
N LEU A 132 21.74 3.46 17.05
CA LEU A 132 20.74 4.48 17.37
C LEU A 132 20.38 5.35 16.16
N ALA A 133 21.32 5.63 15.24
CA ALA A 133 21.00 6.34 14.00
C ALA A 133 19.97 5.56 13.18
N TYR A 134 20.06 4.23 13.14
CA TYR A 134 19.04 3.39 12.51
C TYR A 134 17.75 3.33 13.33
N THR A 135 17.85 3.28 14.67
CA THR A 135 16.68 3.31 15.56
C THR A 135 15.74 4.46 15.24
N PHE A 136 16.31 5.64 14.99
CA PHE A 136 15.59 6.88 14.72
C PHE A 136 15.49 7.22 13.23
N SER A 137 15.75 6.29 12.32
CA SER A 137 15.54 6.51 10.88
C SER A 137 14.05 6.37 10.52
N ASP A 138 13.55 7.31 9.72
CA ASP A 138 12.14 7.48 9.36
C ASP A 138 11.46 6.15 8.96
N SER A 139 11.88 5.55 7.84
CA SER A 139 11.25 4.32 7.33
C SER A 139 11.35 3.14 8.30
N PHE A 140 12.42 3.03 9.10
CA PHE A 140 12.54 1.91 10.05
C PHE A 140 11.68 2.10 11.30
N TRP A 141 11.62 3.32 11.84
CA TRP A 141 10.80 3.61 13.02
C TRP A 141 9.32 3.46 12.68
N PHE A 142 8.87 3.93 11.52
CA PHE A 142 7.47 3.76 11.09
C PHE A 142 7.01 2.29 11.14
N ASN A 143 7.86 1.38 10.64
CA ASN A 143 7.60 -0.06 10.67
C ASN A 143 7.71 -0.68 12.07
N ALA A 144 8.38 -0.04 13.03
CA ALA A 144 8.57 -0.56 14.38
C ALA A 144 7.34 -0.36 15.29
N THR A 145 6.37 0.44 14.85
CA THR A 145 5.25 0.92 15.69
C THR A 145 3.85 0.45 15.24
N GLU A 146 3.75 -0.39 14.21
CA GLU A 146 2.50 -1.00 13.73
C GLU A 146 2.68 -2.48 13.38
N THR A 147 1.61 -3.28 13.35
CA THR A 147 1.65 -4.72 13.02
C THR A 147 1.88 -4.93 11.54
N GLU A 148 3.15 -5.10 11.16
CA GLU A 148 3.58 -5.39 9.79
C GLU A 148 4.73 -6.41 9.76
N VAL A 149 4.85 -7.14 8.65
CA VAL A 149 5.82 -8.24 8.53
C VAL A 149 7.28 -7.76 8.44
N TYR A 150 7.50 -6.50 8.05
CA TYR A 150 8.82 -5.96 7.75
C TYR A 150 9.72 -5.83 8.98
N ALA A 151 9.17 -5.52 10.16
CA ALA A 151 9.93 -5.45 11.40
C ALA A 151 10.56 -6.82 11.77
N MET A 152 9.78 -7.90 11.67
CA MET A 152 10.27 -9.26 11.90
C MET A 152 11.19 -9.75 10.77
N ALA A 153 10.95 -9.32 9.53
CA ALA A 153 11.87 -9.58 8.42
C ALA A 153 13.28 -8.99 8.70
N MET A 154 13.33 -7.78 9.26
CA MET A 154 14.58 -7.13 9.67
C MET A 154 15.25 -7.81 10.86
N LEU A 155 14.47 -8.34 11.81
CA LEU A 155 15.00 -9.19 12.87
C LEU A 155 15.74 -10.40 12.28
N PHE A 156 15.11 -11.13 11.35
CA PHE A 156 15.74 -12.30 10.75
C PHE A 156 16.94 -11.94 9.86
N MET A 157 16.86 -10.85 9.10
CA MET A 157 17.99 -10.35 8.31
C MET A 157 19.20 -10.05 9.20
N SER A 158 19.01 -9.25 10.24
CA SER A 158 20.07 -8.82 11.16
C SER A 158 20.62 -9.99 11.99
N ALA A 159 19.74 -10.87 12.49
CA ALA A 159 20.13 -12.08 13.20
C ALA A 159 20.94 -13.02 12.30
N MET A 160 20.52 -13.27 11.05
CA MET A 160 21.27 -14.11 10.12
C MET A 160 22.63 -13.53 9.78
N PHE A 161 22.73 -12.22 9.54
CA PHE A 161 24.02 -11.59 9.26
C PHE A 161 24.97 -11.71 10.46
N TRP A 162 24.46 -11.47 11.67
CA TRP A 162 25.20 -11.68 12.92
C TRP A 162 25.61 -13.15 13.14
N LEU A 163 24.72 -14.10 12.86
CA LEU A 163 25.03 -15.54 12.91
C LEU A 163 26.11 -15.90 11.87
N GLY A 164 26.11 -15.27 10.69
CA GLY A 164 27.17 -15.41 9.69
C GLY A 164 28.53 -14.94 10.20
N LEU A 165 28.58 -13.83 10.95
CA LEU A 165 29.80 -13.40 11.64
C LEU A 165 30.23 -14.42 12.71
N LYS A 166 29.29 -14.95 13.50
CA LYS A 166 29.60 -16.00 14.49
C LYS A 166 30.11 -17.27 13.87
N TRP A 167 29.53 -17.70 12.75
CA TRP A 167 29.99 -18.87 12.00
C TRP A 167 31.42 -18.66 11.51
N THR A 168 31.68 -17.53 10.85
CA THR A 168 33.01 -17.23 10.30
C THR A 168 34.09 -17.01 11.36
N ASP A 169 33.74 -16.45 12.50
CA ASP A 169 34.66 -16.32 13.65
C ASP A 169 35.01 -17.67 14.30
N ASN A 170 34.25 -18.74 14.00
CA ASN A 170 34.38 -20.05 14.63
C ASN A 170 34.55 -21.20 13.62
N LEU A 171 34.95 -20.95 12.37
CA LEU A 171 35.03 -21.97 11.31
C LEU A 171 35.88 -23.18 11.68
N ASP A 172 37.04 -22.93 12.28
CA ASP A 172 37.99 -23.99 12.64
C ASP A 172 37.67 -24.64 14.01
N SER A 173 36.61 -24.20 14.69
CA SER A 173 36.20 -24.78 15.98
C SER A 173 35.44 -26.10 15.79
N PRO A 174 35.58 -27.10 16.69
CA PRO A 174 34.92 -28.40 16.55
C PRO A 174 33.40 -28.37 16.41
N ARG A 175 32.75 -27.31 16.92
CA ARG A 175 31.30 -27.09 16.85
C ARG A 175 30.93 -25.84 16.05
N GLY A 176 31.80 -25.39 15.15
CA GLY A 176 31.58 -24.19 14.34
C GLY A 176 30.32 -24.24 13.48
N ASP A 177 30.05 -25.41 12.88
CA ASP A 177 28.94 -25.62 11.94
C ASP A 177 27.55 -25.49 12.59
N LYS A 178 27.45 -25.47 13.92
CA LYS A 178 26.16 -25.21 14.61
C LYS A 178 25.56 -23.86 14.20
N TRP A 179 26.40 -22.88 13.91
CA TRP A 179 25.95 -21.56 13.47
C TRP A 179 25.35 -21.62 12.07
N LEU A 180 25.92 -22.46 11.19
CA LEU A 180 25.35 -22.70 9.86
C LEU A 180 23.98 -23.39 9.95
N LEU A 181 23.80 -24.34 10.88
CA LEU A 181 22.50 -24.96 11.14
C LEU A 181 21.45 -23.95 11.64
N LEU A 182 21.85 -23.02 12.52
CA LEU A 182 20.98 -21.94 12.97
C LEU A 182 20.62 -20.98 11.83
N ILE A 183 21.58 -20.62 10.96
CA ILE A 183 21.30 -19.83 9.75
C ILE A 183 20.28 -20.55 8.88
N ALA A 184 20.45 -21.86 8.66
CA ALA A 184 19.52 -22.65 7.88
C ALA A 184 18.10 -22.69 8.48
N LEU A 185 17.97 -22.77 9.81
CA LEU A 185 16.68 -22.66 10.49
C LEU A 185 16.03 -21.30 10.28
N VAL A 186 16.78 -20.20 10.46
CA VAL A 186 16.25 -18.85 10.28
C VAL A 186 15.87 -18.60 8.82
N VAL A 187 16.63 -19.13 7.86
CA VAL A 187 16.24 -19.16 6.44
C VAL A 187 14.88 -19.83 6.27
N GLY A 188 14.68 -21.01 6.85
CA GLY A 188 13.38 -21.71 6.82
C GLY A 188 12.25 -20.90 7.44
N LEU A 189 12.46 -20.35 8.64
CA LEU A 189 11.47 -19.53 9.35
C LEU A 189 11.11 -18.25 8.58
N SER A 190 12.07 -17.67 7.84
CA SER A 190 11.83 -16.43 7.09
C SER A 190 10.76 -16.57 6.01
N PHE A 191 10.54 -17.76 5.45
CA PHE A 191 9.42 -17.99 4.54
C PHE A 191 8.07 -17.86 5.25
N GLY A 192 8.00 -18.14 6.55
CA GLY A 192 6.81 -17.90 7.37
C GLY A 192 6.63 -16.45 7.80
N VAL A 193 7.51 -15.53 7.38
CA VAL A 193 7.45 -14.09 7.72
C VAL A 193 7.48 -13.27 6.45
N HIS A 194 8.65 -13.16 5.81
CA HIS A 194 8.87 -12.42 4.58
C HIS A 194 10.20 -12.82 3.92
N PHE A 195 10.22 -12.90 2.58
CA PHE A 195 11.38 -13.40 1.83
C PHE A 195 12.60 -12.47 1.84
N MET A 196 12.42 -11.21 2.25
CA MET A 196 13.48 -10.19 2.29
C MET A 196 14.69 -10.61 3.14
N ALA A 197 14.50 -11.42 4.19
CA ALA A 197 15.62 -11.87 5.01
C ALA A 197 16.66 -12.65 4.19
N LEU A 198 16.23 -13.41 3.17
CA LEU A 198 17.08 -14.25 2.31
C LEU A 198 18.13 -13.43 1.55
N LEU A 199 17.89 -12.14 1.33
CA LEU A 199 18.82 -11.21 0.66
C LEU A 199 20.17 -11.08 1.41
N THR A 200 20.26 -11.56 2.65
CA THR A 200 21.49 -11.64 3.45
C THR A 200 22.45 -12.75 2.98
N ILE A 201 21.94 -13.80 2.31
CA ILE A 201 22.71 -15.00 1.96
C ILE A 201 23.96 -14.68 1.13
N PRO A 202 23.90 -13.85 0.07
CA PRO A 202 25.08 -13.45 -0.69
C PRO A 202 26.20 -12.85 0.19
N ALA A 203 25.85 -12.00 1.15
CA ALA A 203 26.81 -11.37 2.05
C ALA A 203 27.44 -12.40 3.03
N ILE A 204 26.66 -13.37 3.53
CA ILE A 204 27.18 -14.48 4.35
C ILE A 204 28.13 -15.38 3.55
N GLY A 205 27.80 -15.65 2.28
CA GLY A 205 28.68 -16.39 1.37
C GLY A 205 30.03 -15.69 1.18
N MET A 206 30.03 -14.35 1.07
CA MET A 206 31.25 -13.56 1.01
C MET A 206 32.02 -13.52 2.34
N LEU A 207 31.33 -13.48 3.48
CA LEU A 207 31.97 -13.66 4.80
C LEU A 207 32.74 -14.98 4.86
N TYR A 208 32.10 -16.08 4.45
CA TYR A 208 32.71 -17.40 4.41
C TYR A 208 33.91 -17.44 3.46
N PHE A 209 33.76 -16.96 2.22
CA PHE A 209 34.84 -16.95 1.23
C PHE A 209 36.11 -16.25 1.75
N PHE A 210 35.98 -15.04 2.30
CA PHE A 210 37.14 -14.29 2.76
C PHE A 210 37.83 -14.86 3.99
N LYS A 211 37.11 -15.64 4.80
CA LYS A 211 37.66 -16.28 6.01
C LYS A 211 38.18 -17.70 5.76
N SER A 212 37.62 -18.39 4.77
CA SER A 212 37.99 -19.76 4.38
C SER A 212 39.44 -19.89 3.89
N HIS A 213 39.89 -21.13 3.75
CA HIS A 213 41.25 -21.46 3.29
C HIS A 213 41.42 -21.40 1.76
N PHE A 214 40.38 -21.09 0.97
CA PHE A 214 40.48 -20.97 -0.49
C PHE A 214 41.46 -19.88 -0.93
N GLU A 215 42.14 -20.03 -2.08
CA GLU A 215 43.00 -18.98 -2.62
C GLU A 215 42.19 -17.73 -3.00
N LYS A 216 42.67 -16.55 -2.59
CA LYS A 216 41.96 -15.27 -2.74
C LYS A 216 42.36 -14.59 -4.05
N ASN A 217 42.04 -15.23 -5.17
CA ASN A 217 42.28 -14.72 -6.52
C ASN A 217 40.96 -14.28 -7.20
N ILE A 218 41.04 -13.57 -8.34
CA ILE A 218 39.87 -13.03 -9.05
C ILE A 218 38.91 -14.14 -9.49
N LYS A 219 39.43 -15.29 -9.96
CA LYS A 219 38.61 -16.42 -10.41
C LYS A 219 37.76 -16.98 -9.26
N ASN A 220 38.38 -17.25 -8.12
CA ASN A 220 37.71 -17.78 -6.93
C ASN A 220 36.75 -16.75 -6.32
N PHE A 221 37.08 -15.46 -6.39
CA PHE A 221 36.19 -14.38 -5.96
C PHE A 221 34.93 -14.30 -6.81
N ILE A 222 35.05 -14.35 -8.15
CA ILE A 222 33.89 -14.40 -9.06
C ILE A 222 33.07 -15.65 -8.78
N LEU A 223 33.73 -16.82 -8.67
CA LEU A 223 33.06 -18.08 -8.37
C LEU A 223 32.32 -18.05 -7.03
N ALA A 224 32.90 -17.46 -5.98
CA ALA A 224 32.26 -17.33 -4.69
C ALA A 224 30.99 -16.47 -4.74
N ASN A 225 31.02 -15.34 -5.46
CA ASN A 225 29.82 -14.52 -5.66
C ASN A 225 28.74 -15.29 -6.43
N VAL A 226 29.11 -15.95 -7.54
CA VAL A 226 28.18 -16.77 -8.33
C VAL A 226 27.56 -17.87 -7.47
N ILE A 227 28.35 -18.64 -6.72
CA ILE A 227 27.85 -19.69 -5.83
C ILE A 227 26.91 -19.11 -4.77
N SER A 228 27.26 -17.98 -4.16
CA SER A 228 26.44 -17.38 -3.10
C SER A 228 25.08 -16.91 -3.63
N ILE A 229 25.06 -16.33 -4.83
CA ILE A 229 23.82 -15.96 -5.55
C ILE A 229 23.05 -17.21 -5.97
N SER A 230 23.74 -18.25 -6.46
CA SER A 230 23.11 -19.52 -6.81
C SER A 230 22.46 -20.19 -5.60
N ILE A 231 23.03 -20.09 -4.39
CA ILE A 231 22.42 -20.61 -3.15
C ILE A 231 21.13 -19.84 -2.83
N LEU A 232 21.16 -18.51 -2.92
CA LEU A 232 19.96 -17.68 -2.76
C LEU A 232 18.86 -18.12 -3.76
N LEU A 233 19.19 -18.20 -5.05
CA LEU A 233 18.24 -18.60 -6.09
C LEU A 233 17.75 -20.05 -5.93
N LEU A 234 18.62 -20.96 -5.50
CA LEU A 234 18.28 -22.35 -5.21
C LEU A 234 17.25 -22.43 -4.08
N ILE A 235 17.48 -21.74 -2.97
CA ILE A 235 16.56 -21.76 -1.83
C ILE A 235 15.24 -21.07 -2.18
N PHE A 236 15.33 -19.86 -2.76
CA PHE A 236 14.18 -19.01 -3.05
C PHE A 236 13.29 -19.55 -4.18
N LYS A 237 13.89 -19.97 -5.31
CA LYS A 237 13.15 -20.31 -6.53
C LYS A 237 12.98 -21.81 -6.75
N LEU A 238 13.84 -22.65 -6.16
CA LEU A 238 13.85 -24.09 -6.44
C LEU A 238 13.36 -24.92 -5.26
N ILE A 239 14.02 -24.90 -4.10
CA ILE A 239 13.80 -25.90 -3.05
C ILE A 239 12.33 -25.91 -2.58
N LEU A 240 11.81 -24.78 -2.11
CA LEU A 240 10.47 -24.76 -1.50
C LEU A 240 9.31 -24.80 -2.52
N PRO A 241 9.32 -24.01 -3.62
CA PRO A 241 8.26 -24.07 -4.62
C PRO A 241 8.15 -25.47 -5.25
N TYR A 242 9.27 -26.12 -5.55
CA TYR A 242 9.24 -27.46 -6.13
C TYR A 242 8.91 -28.54 -5.10
N THR A 243 9.20 -28.31 -3.82
CA THR A 243 8.72 -29.23 -2.77
C THR A 243 7.20 -29.17 -2.67
N LEU A 244 6.61 -27.98 -2.61
CA LEU A 244 5.14 -27.82 -2.65
C LEU A 244 4.55 -28.38 -3.95
N ALA A 245 5.23 -28.20 -5.08
CA ALA A 245 4.83 -28.80 -6.35
C ALA A 245 4.88 -30.33 -6.32
N LEU A 246 5.91 -30.92 -5.70
CA LEU A 246 6.01 -32.36 -5.50
C LEU A 246 4.83 -32.88 -4.67
N PHE A 247 4.48 -32.21 -3.58
CA PHE A 247 3.28 -32.54 -2.80
C PHE A 247 2.01 -32.46 -3.66
N GLY A 248 1.79 -31.35 -4.39
CA GLY A 248 0.60 -31.15 -5.21
C GLY A 248 0.48 -32.14 -6.38
N TYR A 249 1.54 -32.40 -7.14
CA TYR A 249 1.49 -33.35 -8.27
C TYR A 249 1.36 -34.79 -7.81
N THR A 250 2.05 -35.18 -6.73
CA THR A 250 1.92 -36.54 -6.18
C THR A 250 0.52 -36.76 -5.61
N GLU A 251 -0.07 -35.74 -4.98
CA GLU A 251 -1.45 -35.78 -4.50
C GLU A 251 -2.43 -36.09 -5.64
N VAL A 252 -2.39 -35.30 -6.73
CA VAL A 252 -3.25 -35.52 -7.89
C VAL A 252 -3.02 -36.90 -8.51
N PHE A 253 -1.77 -37.35 -8.66
CA PHE A 253 -1.46 -38.66 -9.24
C PHE A 253 -2.03 -39.82 -8.40
N PHE A 254 -1.81 -39.83 -7.09
CA PHE A 254 -2.29 -40.90 -6.22
C PHE A 254 -3.83 -40.97 -6.19
N VAL A 255 -4.51 -39.83 -6.17
CA VAL A 255 -5.97 -39.79 -6.15
C VAL A 255 -6.56 -40.14 -7.52
N ASN A 256 -6.11 -39.47 -8.59
CA ASN A 256 -6.75 -39.59 -9.90
C ASN A 256 -6.37 -40.87 -10.64
N GLU A 257 -5.09 -41.29 -10.57
CA GLU A 257 -4.57 -42.44 -11.33
C GLU A 257 -4.63 -43.74 -10.52
N LEU A 258 -4.34 -43.70 -9.21
CA LEU A 258 -4.35 -44.89 -8.35
C LEU A 258 -5.68 -45.09 -7.61
N GLY A 259 -6.62 -44.14 -7.69
CA GLY A 259 -7.94 -44.23 -7.06
C GLY A 259 -7.91 -44.19 -5.53
N MET A 260 -6.84 -43.64 -4.93
CA MET A 260 -6.72 -43.55 -3.47
C MET A 260 -7.55 -42.40 -2.89
N PRO A 261 -7.84 -42.41 -1.57
CA PRO A 261 -8.48 -41.29 -0.89
C PRO A 261 -7.65 -40.00 -0.96
N PHE A 262 -8.31 -38.84 -0.86
CA PHE A 262 -7.63 -37.54 -0.74
C PHE A 262 -6.57 -37.53 0.38
N ASN A 263 -5.51 -36.76 0.17
CA ASN A 263 -4.29 -36.63 0.97
C ASN A 263 -3.33 -37.83 0.94
N SER A 264 -3.64 -38.91 0.20
CA SER A 264 -2.75 -40.10 0.15
C SER A 264 -1.39 -39.78 -0.47
N GLY A 265 -1.36 -39.00 -1.57
CA GLY A 265 -0.09 -38.61 -2.21
C GLY A 265 0.70 -37.61 -1.37
N THR A 266 0.00 -36.76 -0.61
CA THR A 266 0.60 -35.84 0.36
C THR A 266 1.29 -36.61 1.50
N ILE A 267 0.60 -37.59 2.09
CA ILE A 267 1.17 -38.44 3.16
C ILE A 267 2.36 -39.24 2.64
N PHE A 268 2.23 -39.86 1.46
CA PHE A 268 3.32 -40.60 0.82
C PHE A 268 4.56 -39.72 0.61
N THR A 269 4.38 -38.52 0.06
CA THR A 269 5.47 -37.55 -0.14
C THR A 269 6.14 -37.19 1.19
N GLY A 270 5.36 -36.88 2.23
CA GLY A 270 5.88 -36.55 3.55
C GLY A 270 6.73 -37.68 4.16
N VAL A 271 6.21 -38.92 4.16
CA VAL A 271 6.94 -40.09 4.66
C VAL A 271 8.21 -40.35 3.83
N SER A 272 8.14 -40.20 2.51
CA SER A 272 9.28 -40.38 1.61
C SER A 272 10.40 -39.38 1.89
N ILE A 273 10.05 -38.11 2.14
CA ILE A 273 11.02 -37.07 2.52
C ILE A 273 11.67 -37.41 3.87
N ILE A 274 10.89 -37.83 4.88
CA ILE A 274 11.43 -38.23 6.19
C ILE A 274 12.37 -39.43 6.05
N ALA A 275 11.99 -40.44 5.27
CA ALA A 275 12.80 -41.62 5.00
C ALA A 275 14.10 -41.24 4.27
N LEU A 276 14.03 -40.33 3.30
CA LEU A 276 15.20 -39.81 2.58
C LEU A 276 16.18 -39.13 3.52
N PHE A 277 15.72 -38.18 4.35
CA PHE A 277 16.59 -37.51 5.33
C PHE A 277 17.22 -38.50 6.31
N THR A 278 16.43 -39.43 6.84
CA THR A 278 16.91 -40.43 7.80
C THR A 278 17.96 -41.33 7.17
N PHE A 279 17.71 -41.81 5.95
CA PHE A 279 18.64 -42.65 5.20
C PHE A 279 19.94 -41.90 4.87
N THR A 280 19.85 -40.67 4.37
CA THR A 280 21.04 -39.88 4.01
C THR A 280 21.88 -39.54 5.24
N LEU A 281 21.27 -39.19 6.38
CA LEU A 281 21.99 -38.95 7.63
C LEU A 281 22.65 -40.23 8.16
N TRP A 282 21.95 -41.37 8.10
CA TRP A 282 22.52 -42.67 8.47
C TRP A 282 23.72 -43.03 7.60
N GLN A 283 23.63 -42.87 6.28
CA GLN A 283 24.75 -43.10 5.35
C GLN A 283 25.92 -42.16 5.60
N ALA A 284 25.63 -40.87 5.83
CA ALA A 284 26.67 -39.88 6.11
C ALA A 284 27.42 -40.22 7.40
N GLN A 285 26.70 -40.66 8.45
CA GLN A 285 27.31 -41.10 9.71
C GLN A 285 28.10 -42.40 9.53
N LYS A 286 27.52 -43.42 8.88
CA LYS A 286 28.16 -44.73 8.64
C LYS A 286 29.48 -44.60 7.89
N HIS A 287 29.54 -43.71 6.92
CA HIS A 287 30.74 -43.47 6.09
C HIS A 287 31.57 -42.26 6.54
N GLN A 288 31.28 -41.67 7.71
CA GLN A 288 31.97 -40.50 8.26
C GLN A 288 32.08 -39.29 7.30
N LYS A 289 31.08 -39.10 6.42
CA LYS A 289 31.04 -37.99 5.46
C LYS A 289 30.49 -36.71 6.11
N ARG A 290 31.33 -35.97 6.85
CA ARG A 290 30.96 -34.73 7.57
C ARG A 290 30.22 -33.70 6.71
N LEU A 291 30.69 -33.43 5.49
CA LEU A 291 30.07 -32.42 4.61
C LEU A 291 28.66 -32.84 4.19
N LEU A 292 28.47 -34.12 3.84
CA LEU A 292 27.15 -34.66 3.49
C LEU A 292 26.19 -34.56 4.68
N GLN A 293 26.66 -34.91 5.88
CA GLN A 293 25.86 -34.79 7.11
C GLN A 293 25.45 -33.34 7.37
N THR A 294 26.40 -32.40 7.28
CA THR A 294 26.14 -30.97 7.53
C THR A 294 25.19 -30.37 6.51
N ALA A 295 25.40 -30.65 5.22
CA ALA A 295 24.51 -30.18 4.15
C ALA A 295 23.08 -30.74 4.30
N THR A 296 22.96 -32.03 4.64
CA THR A 296 21.66 -32.68 4.89
C THR A 296 20.94 -32.06 6.10
N LEU A 297 21.67 -31.78 7.19
CA LEU A 297 21.12 -31.11 8.36
C LEU A 297 20.73 -29.66 8.07
N CYS A 298 21.50 -28.92 7.27
CA CYS A 298 21.12 -27.57 6.85
C CYS A 298 19.79 -27.61 6.09
N LEU A 299 19.67 -28.49 5.09
CA LEU A 299 18.44 -28.64 4.33
C LEU A 299 17.26 -29.06 5.23
N LEU A 300 17.49 -29.99 6.16
CA LEU A 300 16.48 -30.37 7.15
C LEU A 300 16.03 -29.18 8.00
N PHE A 301 16.97 -28.36 8.49
CA PHE A 301 16.64 -27.19 9.33
C PHE A 301 15.88 -26.10 8.54
N VAL A 302 16.16 -25.94 7.24
CA VAL A 302 15.31 -25.12 6.34
C VAL A 302 13.88 -25.66 6.32
N PHE A 303 13.68 -26.96 6.15
CA PHE A 303 12.34 -27.56 6.17
C PHE A 303 11.67 -27.48 7.54
N VAL A 304 12.42 -27.62 8.63
CA VAL A 304 11.89 -27.42 10.00
C VAL A 304 11.39 -26.00 10.18
N GLY A 305 12.13 -24.98 9.74
CA GLY A 305 11.66 -23.60 9.79
C GLY A 305 10.44 -23.36 8.86
N PHE A 306 10.49 -23.92 7.65
CA PHE A 306 9.41 -23.82 6.67
C PHE A 306 8.12 -24.53 7.13
N SER A 307 8.20 -25.49 8.05
CA SER A 307 7.03 -26.22 8.55
C SER A 307 5.97 -25.34 9.22
N SER A 308 6.29 -24.10 9.58
CA SER A 308 5.30 -23.08 9.97
C SER A 308 4.19 -22.88 8.92
N TRP A 309 4.48 -23.10 7.64
CA TRP A 309 3.50 -23.08 6.55
C TRP A 309 2.41 -24.14 6.65
N LEU A 310 2.60 -25.20 7.45
CA LEU A 310 1.54 -26.18 7.70
C LEU A 310 0.36 -25.57 8.47
N MET A 311 0.56 -24.44 9.17
CA MET A 311 -0.53 -23.73 9.84
C MET A 311 -1.63 -23.34 8.83
N ILE A 312 -1.25 -22.85 7.65
CA ILE A 312 -2.17 -22.36 6.61
C ILE A 312 -3.21 -23.42 6.21
N PRO A 313 -2.85 -24.60 5.67
CA PRO A 313 -3.83 -25.60 5.28
C PRO A 313 -4.60 -26.18 6.47
N ILE A 314 -4.00 -26.26 7.66
CA ILE A 314 -4.70 -26.72 8.87
C ILE A 314 -5.85 -25.76 9.22
N ARG A 315 -5.58 -24.44 9.20
CA ARG A 315 -6.57 -23.42 9.56
C ARG A 315 -7.58 -23.19 8.44
N ALA A 316 -7.16 -23.25 7.17
CA ALA A 316 -8.09 -23.22 6.04
C ALA A 316 -9.13 -24.35 6.11
N ASN A 317 -8.73 -25.58 6.45
CA ASN A 317 -9.67 -26.70 6.62
C ASN A 317 -10.56 -26.57 7.87
N ALA A 318 -10.20 -25.73 8.83
CA ALA A 318 -11.05 -25.46 10.00
C ALA A 318 -12.20 -24.48 9.67
N GLY A 319 -12.19 -23.82 8.50
CA GLY A 319 -13.23 -22.90 8.07
C GLY A 319 -13.27 -21.59 8.85
N THR A 320 -12.10 -20.93 9.00
CA THR A 320 -11.99 -19.63 9.68
C THR A 320 -12.75 -18.51 8.95
N VAL A 321 -13.07 -17.43 9.66
CA VAL A 321 -13.92 -16.34 9.13
C VAL A 321 -13.16 -15.48 8.13
N ILE A 322 -11.87 -15.25 8.33
CA ILE A 322 -10.94 -14.82 7.28
C ILE A 322 -10.21 -16.07 6.78
N ASN A 323 -10.29 -16.35 5.48
CA ASN A 323 -9.72 -17.56 4.88
C ASN A 323 -9.35 -17.32 3.41
N GLU A 324 -8.43 -16.37 3.20
CA GLU A 324 -8.08 -15.92 1.86
C GLU A 324 -7.55 -17.06 0.99
N ASN A 325 -8.06 -17.15 -0.24
CA ASN A 325 -7.78 -18.21 -1.23
C ASN A 325 -8.11 -19.65 -0.80
N SER A 326 -8.57 -19.88 0.44
CA SER A 326 -8.92 -21.19 0.99
C SER A 326 -7.92 -22.33 0.66
N PRO A 327 -6.62 -22.20 1.03
CA PRO A 327 -5.57 -23.18 0.71
C PRO A 327 -5.70 -24.50 1.48
N THR A 328 -6.77 -25.27 1.21
CA THR A 328 -7.19 -26.45 1.99
C THR A 328 -6.46 -27.75 1.62
N ASP A 329 -5.63 -27.76 0.58
CA ASP A 329 -4.83 -28.93 0.20
C ASP A 329 -3.48 -28.53 -0.42
N ALA A 330 -2.65 -29.53 -0.73
CA ALA A 330 -1.31 -29.31 -1.25
C ALA A 330 -1.28 -28.52 -2.58
N ARG A 331 -2.31 -28.65 -3.42
CA ARG A 331 -2.37 -27.96 -4.71
C ARG A 331 -2.79 -26.51 -4.53
N LEU A 332 -3.80 -26.25 -3.70
CA LEU A 332 -4.22 -24.89 -3.37
C LEU A 332 -3.15 -24.15 -2.56
N LEU A 333 -2.44 -24.82 -1.66
CA LEU A 333 -1.31 -24.24 -0.93
C LEU A 333 -0.16 -23.83 -1.86
N LEU A 334 0.10 -24.61 -2.91
CA LEU A 334 1.08 -24.23 -3.94
C LEU A 334 0.62 -22.99 -4.72
N ALA A 335 -0.66 -22.92 -5.09
CA ALA A 335 -1.23 -21.76 -5.80
C ALA A 335 -1.15 -20.49 -4.93
N TYR A 336 -1.46 -20.64 -3.63
CA TYR A 336 -1.31 -19.61 -2.61
C TYR A 336 0.14 -19.13 -2.49
N TYR A 337 1.10 -20.05 -2.35
CA TYR A 337 2.54 -19.72 -2.29
C TYR A 337 3.04 -19.01 -3.55
N ASN A 338 2.57 -19.45 -4.72
CA ASN A 338 2.97 -18.89 -6.02
C ASN A 338 2.25 -17.58 -6.37
N LEU A 339 1.40 -17.06 -5.49
CA LEU A 339 0.68 -15.80 -5.70
C LEU A 339 -0.17 -15.81 -6.98
N GLU A 340 -0.76 -16.97 -7.33
CA GLU A 340 -1.40 -17.16 -8.64
C GLU A 340 -2.66 -16.31 -8.86
N GLN A 341 -3.17 -15.64 -7.83
CA GLN A 341 -4.27 -14.68 -7.95
C GLN A 341 -3.83 -13.31 -8.47
N TYR A 342 -2.54 -12.98 -8.38
CA TYR A 342 -2.02 -11.69 -8.80
C TYR A 342 -1.46 -11.73 -10.22
N GLN A 343 -1.45 -10.58 -10.88
CA GLN A 343 -0.86 -10.43 -12.22
C GLN A 343 0.63 -10.81 -12.21
N LYS A 344 1.07 -11.46 -13.29
CA LYS A 344 2.45 -11.90 -13.45
C LYS A 344 3.39 -10.71 -13.69
N THR A 345 4.42 -10.60 -12.87
CA THR A 345 5.53 -9.65 -13.09
C THR A 345 6.59 -10.23 -14.02
N TYR A 346 7.12 -9.42 -14.94
CA TYR A 346 8.17 -9.82 -15.87
C TYR A 346 9.53 -9.25 -15.45
N LEU A 347 10.55 -10.11 -15.30
CA LEU A 347 11.87 -9.69 -14.81
C LEU A 347 12.93 -9.60 -15.92
N PHE A 348 13.15 -10.68 -16.66
CA PHE A 348 14.22 -10.76 -17.67
C PHE A 348 13.74 -10.64 -19.12
N ARG A 349 12.52 -11.12 -19.40
CA ARG A 349 11.88 -11.08 -20.72
C ARG A 349 10.37 -11.13 -20.56
N GLY A 350 9.64 -10.32 -21.32
CA GLY A 350 8.19 -10.21 -21.26
C GLY A 350 7.64 -9.06 -22.11
N PRO A 351 6.31 -8.94 -22.20
CA PRO A 351 5.65 -7.82 -22.86
C PRO A 351 5.94 -6.49 -22.16
N MET A 352 5.99 -5.42 -22.94
CA MET A 352 5.98 -4.04 -22.44
C MET A 352 4.56 -3.49 -22.47
N TYR A 353 4.29 -2.38 -21.77
CA TYR A 353 2.95 -1.76 -21.71
C TYR A 353 2.37 -1.40 -23.08
N SER A 354 3.22 -1.23 -24.10
CA SER A 354 2.82 -1.00 -25.49
C SER A 354 2.04 -2.15 -26.12
N ASP A 355 2.15 -3.36 -25.57
CA ASP A 355 1.43 -4.56 -26.03
C ASP A 355 -0.09 -4.36 -26.01
N ALA A 356 -0.61 -3.54 -25.08
CA ALA A 356 -2.03 -3.20 -25.02
C ALA A 356 -2.53 -2.34 -26.21
N PHE A 357 -1.63 -1.84 -27.06
CA PHE A 357 -1.96 -1.10 -28.28
C PHE A 357 -1.61 -1.88 -29.55
N ALA A 358 -1.04 -3.08 -29.40
CA ALA A 358 -0.81 -3.97 -30.52
C ALA A 358 -2.14 -4.48 -31.08
N PRO A 359 -2.21 -4.82 -32.38
CA PRO A 359 -3.28 -5.66 -32.87
C PRO A 359 -3.30 -6.98 -32.10
N THR A 360 -4.48 -7.46 -31.73
CA THR A 360 -4.66 -8.81 -31.20
C THR A 360 -4.11 -9.81 -32.22
N GLY A 361 -3.18 -10.66 -31.81
CA GLY A 361 -2.60 -11.69 -32.68
C GLY A 361 -3.42 -12.98 -32.66
N ASP A 362 -3.07 -13.90 -33.56
CA ASP A 362 -3.72 -15.22 -33.69
C ASP A 362 -3.07 -16.30 -32.80
N ASP A 363 -2.07 -15.91 -32.01
CA ASP A 363 -1.34 -16.79 -31.11
C ASP A 363 -1.97 -16.76 -29.71
N TYR A 364 -2.18 -17.95 -29.14
CA TYR A 364 -2.74 -18.12 -27.80
C TYR A 364 -1.84 -18.97 -26.93
N MET A 365 -2.02 -18.86 -25.62
CA MET A 365 -1.26 -19.65 -24.66
C MET A 365 -2.17 -20.26 -23.60
N ASP A 366 -1.76 -21.45 -23.15
CA ASP A 366 -2.41 -22.14 -22.05
C ASP A 366 -2.28 -21.34 -20.75
N GLU A 367 -3.39 -21.16 -20.06
CA GLU A 367 -3.42 -20.85 -18.64
C GLU A 367 -2.97 -22.08 -17.82
N LYS A 368 -2.66 -21.88 -16.54
CA LYS A 368 -2.45 -22.99 -15.61
C LYS A 368 -3.77 -23.71 -15.31
N PRO A 369 -3.80 -25.06 -15.34
CA PRO A 369 -4.96 -25.81 -14.86
C PRO A 369 -5.14 -25.62 -13.35
N LYS A 370 -6.34 -25.20 -12.97
CA LYS A 370 -6.82 -25.05 -11.59
C LYS A 370 -7.56 -26.31 -11.19
N TYR A 371 -7.15 -26.90 -10.08
CA TYR A 371 -7.68 -28.16 -9.59
C TYR A 371 -8.51 -27.95 -8.33
N GLU A 372 -9.62 -28.66 -8.25
CA GLU A 372 -10.46 -28.73 -7.06
C GLU A 372 -10.85 -30.16 -6.72
N ARG A 373 -11.20 -30.41 -5.45
CA ARG A 373 -11.64 -31.72 -4.98
C ARG A 373 -13.12 -31.95 -5.31
N ASP A 374 -13.41 -32.93 -6.15
CA ASP A 374 -14.75 -33.45 -6.36
C ASP A 374 -14.98 -34.64 -5.41
N TYR A 375 -15.66 -34.36 -4.29
CA TYR A 375 -15.95 -35.37 -3.25
C TYR A 375 -16.91 -36.48 -3.73
N GLN A 376 -17.74 -36.23 -4.74
CA GLN A 376 -18.65 -37.24 -5.28
C GLN A 376 -17.90 -38.22 -6.18
N LYS A 377 -16.98 -37.72 -7.00
CA LYS A 377 -16.13 -38.55 -7.87
C LYS A 377 -14.89 -39.10 -7.16
N ASN A 378 -14.57 -38.61 -5.96
CA ASN A 378 -13.32 -38.86 -5.25
C ASN A 378 -12.08 -38.59 -6.13
N LYS A 379 -12.07 -37.44 -6.82
CA LYS A 379 -11.00 -37.04 -7.75
C LYS A 379 -10.74 -35.54 -7.68
N TYR A 380 -9.54 -35.14 -8.08
CA TYR A 380 -9.25 -33.74 -8.43
C TYR A 380 -9.71 -33.47 -9.87
N ILE A 381 -10.59 -32.49 -10.06
CA ILE A 381 -11.09 -32.05 -11.37
C ILE A 381 -10.47 -30.70 -11.75
N ILE A 382 -10.29 -30.48 -13.05
CA ILE A 382 -9.90 -29.16 -13.56
C ILE A 382 -11.16 -28.34 -13.75
N VAL A 383 -11.18 -27.12 -13.20
CA VAL A 383 -12.39 -26.26 -13.21
C VAL A 383 -12.35 -25.14 -14.24
N ASN A 384 -11.16 -24.77 -14.74
CA ASN A 384 -11.01 -23.73 -15.74
C ASN A 384 -10.74 -24.28 -17.14
N GLU A 385 -11.28 -23.59 -18.15
CA GLU A 385 -10.91 -23.79 -19.55
C GLU A 385 -9.54 -23.16 -19.78
N TYR A 386 -8.48 -23.93 -19.57
CA TYR A 386 -7.12 -23.41 -19.54
C TYR A 386 -6.39 -23.47 -20.89
N LYS A 387 -6.84 -24.29 -21.85
CA LYS A 387 -6.14 -24.45 -23.14
C LYS A 387 -6.42 -23.26 -24.04
N ASP A 388 -5.37 -22.69 -24.63
CA ASP A 388 -5.44 -21.49 -25.48
C ASP A 388 -6.25 -20.34 -24.83
N ALA A 389 -6.29 -20.29 -23.50
CA ALA A 389 -7.23 -19.45 -22.75
C ALA A 389 -6.83 -17.97 -22.71
N LEU A 390 -5.54 -17.69 -22.85
CA LEU A 390 -4.97 -16.35 -22.80
C LEU A 390 -4.44 -15.94 -24.17
N ASP A 391 -4.59 -14.67 -24.51
CA ASP A 391 -3.94 -14.10 -25.69
C ASP A 391 -2.42 -14.06 -25.47
N ALA A 392 -1.66 -14.59 -26.43
CA ALA A 392 -0.22 -14.52 -26.35
C ALA A 392 0.23 -13.06 -26.55
N PRO A 393 1.24 -12.59 -25.80
CA PRO A 393 1.76 -11.24 -25.99
C PRO A 393 2.32 -11.10 -27.40
N ASN A 394 2.08 -9.95 -28.04
CA ASN A 394 2.55 -9.71 -29.39
C ASN A 394 4.10 -9.75 -29.42
N PRO A 395 4.72 -10.61 -30.25
CA PRO A 395 6.18 -10.77 -30.28
C PRO A 395 6.94 -9.45 -30.51
N GLU A 396 6.36 -8.52 -31.26
CA GLU A 396 6.95 -7.21 -31.53
C GLU A 396 6.98 -6.31 -30.29
N HIS A 397 6.11 -6.55 -29.30
CA HIS A 397 6.06 -5.83 -28.04
C HIS A 397 6.73 -6.56 -26.86
N VAL A 398 7.26 -7.76 -27.10
CA VAL A 398 8.11 -8.48 -26.14
C VAL A 398 9.55 -7.97 -26.21
N GLY A 399 10.16 -7.74 -25.04
CA GLY A 399 11.53 -7.24 -24.92
C GLY A 399 12.35 -7.88 -23.81
N LEU A 400 13.65 -7.55 -23.81
CA LEU A 400 14.56 -7.87 -22.72
C LEU A 400 14.43 -6.83 -21.61
N LEU A 401 14.46 -7.29 -20.37
CA LEU A 401 14.37 -6.47 -19.16
C LEU A 401 13.17 -5.48 -19.22
N PRO A 402 11.92 -5.97 -19.34
CA PRO A 402 10.73 -5.11 -19.48
C PRO A 402 10.44 -4.38 -18.16
N ARG A 403 11.01 -3.19 -17.98
CA ARG A 403 10.79 -2.35 -16.80
C ARG A 403 9.45 -1.62 -16.86
N MET A 404 9.00 -1.31 -18.07
CA MET A 404 7.71 -0.67 -18.33
C MET A 404 6.73 -1.70 -18.89
N TRP A 405 6.16 -2.53 -18.02
CA TRP A 405 5.37 -3.71 -18.42
C TRP A 405 3.86 -3.55 -18.18
N SER A 406 3.42 -2.66 -17.30
CA SER A 406 2.02 -2.55 -16.90
C SER A 406 1.20 -1.63 -17.82
N SER A 407 0.26 -2.21 -18.55
CA SER A 407 -0.62 -1.48 -19.48
C SER A 407 -1.56 -0.48 -18.81
N GLU A 408 -1.97 -0.74 -17.56
CA GLU A 408 -2.78 0.18 -16.75
C GLU A 408 -2.05 1.49 -16.42
N HIS A 409 -0.71 1.48 -16.48
CA HIS A 409 0.14 2.63 -16.11
C HIS A 409 0.79 3.26 -17.34
N ALA A 410 0.24 3.02 -18.55
CA ALA A 410 0.81 3.48 -19.82
C ALA A 410 1.03 5.00 -19.86
N ALA A 411 0.06 5.80 -19.43
CA ALA A 411 0.17 7.25 -19.39
C ALA A 411 1.31 7.71 -18.47
N ASN A 412 1.41 7.12 -17.28
CA ASN A 412 2.49 7.40 -16.33
C ASN A 412 3.87 7.04 -16.89
N TYR A 413 4.01 5.92 -17.60
CA TYR A 413 5.26 5.57 -18.26
C TYR A 413 5.65 6.58 -19.33
N MET A 414 4.71 7.00 -20.18
CA MET A 414 4.96 8.00 -21.22
C MET A 414 5.36 9.36 -20.64
N MET A 415 4.71 9.77 -19.55
CA MET A 415 5.04 11.00 -18.83
C MET A 415 6.47 10.97 -18.25
N LEU A 416 6.91 9.83 -17.71
CA LEU A 416 8.23 9.68 -17.07
C LEU A 416 9.37 9.41 -18.04
N THR A 417 9.06 8.98 -19.26
CA THR A 417 10.06 8.61 -20.25
C THR A 417 9.86 9.39 -21.54
N SER A 418 9.13 8.82 -22.48
CA SER A 418 8.78 9.44 -23.74
C SER A 418 7.46 8.83 -24.24
N PRO A 419 6.66 9.62 -24.98
CA PRO A 419 5.46 9.11 -25.64
C PRO A 419 5.80 7.94 -26.56
N LEU A 420 4.89 6.96 -26.66
CA LEU A 420 5.03 5.89 -27.62
C LEU A 420 5.06 6.44 -29.04
N LYS A 421 6.04 5.99 -29.82
CA LYS A 421 6.13 6.26 -31.24
C LYS A 421 5.11 5.40 -31.98
N TYR A 422 4.60 5.91 -33.08
CA TYR A 422 3.68 5.19 -33.93
C TYR A 422 3.87 5.57 -35.40
N HIS A 423 3.39 4.71 -36.28
CA HIS A 423 3.23 5.00 -37.70
C HIS A 423 1.83 4.60 -38.17
N ILE A 424 1.37 5.26 -39.24
CA ILE A 424 0.09 4.93 -39.87
C ILE A 424 0.25 3.61 -40.62
N ASN A 425 -0.70 2.69 -40.43
CA ASN A 425 -0.77 1.48 -41.23
C ASN A 425 -1.04 1.87 -42.70
N PRO A 426 -0.11 1.58 -43.64
CA PRO A 426 -0.28 1.93 -45.05
C PRO A 426 -1.54 1.33 -45.67
N GLU A 427 -2.00 0.17 -45.20
CA GLU A 427 -3.15 -0.54 -45.73
C GLU A 427 -4.50 0.03 -45.27
N ARG A 428 -4.50 0.85 -44.21
CA ARG A 428 -5.71 1.45 -43.62
C ARG A 428 -5.61 2.96 -43.49
N ASN A 429 -4.91 3.61 -44.43
CA ASN A 429 -4.71 5.05 -44.45
C ASN A 429 -5.91 5.80 -45.07
N ASP A 430 -7.06 5.72 -44.41
CA ASP A 430 -8.30 6.41 -44.79
C ASP A 430 -8.48 7.74 -44.03
N GLU A 431 -9.57 8.46 -44.33
CA GLU A 431 -9.89 9.73 -43.67
C GLU A 431 -10.03 9.58 -42.14
N GLN A 432 -10.57 8.46 -41.66
CA GLN A 432 -10.71 8.19 -40.23
C GLN A 432 -9.34 8.06 -39.56
N THR A 433 -8.41 7.36 -40.20
CA THR A 433 -7.02 7.23 -39.73
C THR A 433 -6.31 8.57 -39.71
N GLN A 434 -6.55 9.45 -40.69
CA GLN A 434 -5.99 10.80 -40.70
C GLN A 434 -6.57 11.69 -39.58
N GLN A 435 -7.88 11.62 -39.34
CA GLN A 435 -8.52 12.33 -38.22
C GLN A 435 -7.98 11.84 -36.86
N LEU A 436 -7.84 10.52 -36.70
CA LEU A 436 -7.25 9.92 -35.50
C LEU A 436 -5.80 10.38 -35.31
N ASN A 437 -5.00 10.40 -36.38
CA ASN A 437 -3.62 10.89 -36.33
C ASN A 437 -3.54 12.37 -35.93
N GLN A 438 -4.43 13.23 -36.45
CA GLN A 438 -4.51 14.63 -36.01
C GLN A 438 -4.89 14.74 -34.53
N ALA A 439 -5.82 13.91 -34.05
CA ALA A 439 -6.19 13.88 -32.64
C ALA A 439 -5.02 13.46 -31.75
N LEU A 440 -4.29 12.40 -32.14
CA LEU A 440 -3.08 11.93 -31.44
C LEU A 440 -2.00 13.03 -31.37
N GLN A 441 -1.76 13.74 -32.47
CA GLN A 441 -0.79 14.85 -32.49
C GLN A 441 -1.22 16.01 -31.58
N ARG A 442 -2.50 16.34 -31.54
CA ARG A 442 -3.04 17.40 -30.66
C ARG A 442 -2.94 17.01 -29.19
N THR A 443 -3.34 15.79 -28.82
CA THR A 443 -3.26 15.35 -27.42
C THR A 443 -1.82 15.24 -26.95
N LEU A 444 -0.91 14.80 -27.83
CA LEU A 444 0.52 14.77 -27.53
C LEU A 444 1.10 16.17 -27.34
N ALA A 445 0.74 17.14 -28.20
CA ALA A 445 1.15 18.54 -28.04
C ALA A 445 0.60 19.17 -26.75
N ALA A 446 -0.56 18.72 -26.28
CA ALA A 446 -1.14 19.12 -25.00
C ALA A 446 -0.54 18.40 -23.79
N GLY A 447 0.25 17.34 -23.98
CA GLY A 447 0.79 16.52 -22.89
C GLY A 447 -0.24 15.61 -22.20
N ASP A 448 -1.41 15.39 -22.82
CA ASP A 448 -2.48 14.55 -22.29
C ASP A 448 -2.23 13.08 -22.64
N TYR A 449 -1.39 12.42 -21.84
CA TYR A 449 -0.98 11.05 -22.06
C TYR A 449 -2.09 10.01 -21.81
N GLU A 450 -3.09 10.34 -21.00
CA GLU A 450 -4.25 9.48 -20.76
C GLU A 450 -5.13 9.42 -22.02
N GLN A 451 -5.50 10.60 -22.54
CA GLN A 451 -6.26 10.66 -23.78
C GLN A 451 -5.45 10.12 -24.97
N TYR A 452 -4.13 10.34 -24.99
CA TYR A 452 -3.25 9.75 -26.00
C TYR A 452 -3.27 8.21 -25.95
N ALA A 453 -3.12 7.60 -24.76
CA ALA A 453 -3.21 6.15 -24.59
C ALA A 453 -4.58 5.60 -25.02
N TYR A 454 -5.67 6.30 -24.67
CA TYR A 454 -7.02 5.94 -25.09
C TYR A 454 -7.18 5.95 -26.63
N LEU A 455 -6.68 6.99 -27.30
CA LEU A 455 -6.72 7.09 -28.76
C LEU A 455 -5.87 6.02 -29.44
N LEU A 456 -4.69 5.70 -28.91
CA LEU A 456 -3.85 4.59 -29.40
C LEU A 456 -4.59 3.26 -29.33
N ARG A 457 -5.30 2.99 -28.22
CA ARG A 457 -6.09 1.76 -28.06
C ARG A 457 -7.24 1.68 -29.06
N ARG A 458 -7.94 2.79 -29.33
CA ARG A 458 -8.98 2.83 -30.39
C ARG A 458 -8.40 2.72 -31.80
N GLY A 459 -7.14 3.07 -31.97
CA GLY A 459 -6.40 3.04 -33.22
C GLY A 459 -5.87 1.68 -33.64
N GLN A 460 -6.08 0.61 -32.86
CA GLN A 460 -5.57 -0.72 -33.16
C GLN A 460 -5.84 -1.14 -34.62
N GLY A 461 -4.80 -1.59 -35.31
CA GLY A 461 -4.81 -1.97 -36.73
C GLY A 461 -4.75 -0.81 -37.72
N ARG A 462 -5.08 0.45 -37.34
CA ARG A 462 -4.86 1.67 -38.15
C ARG A 462 -3.57 2.38 -37.79
N ILE A 463 -3.22 2.34 -36.51
CA ILE A 463 -2.01 2.91 -35.92
C ILE A 463 -1.15 1.75 -35.45
N ILE A 464 0.07 1.66 -35.98
CA ILE A 464 1.05 0.66 -35.56
C ILE A 464 1.96 1.33 -34.55
N VAL A 465 1.88 0.84 -33.31
CA VAL A 465 2.64 1.37 -32.18
C VAL A 465 3.99 0.67 -32.11
N GLU A 466 5.06 1.43 -31.89
CA GLU A 466 6.38 0.87 -31.65
C GLU A 466 6.55 0.58 -30.15
N LYS A 467 7.18 -0.55 -29.82
CA LYS A 467 7.54 -0.82 -28.42
C LYS A 467 8.62 0.15 -27.92
N PRO A 468 8.67 0.42 -26.60
CA PRO A 468 9.82 1.07 -26.00
C PRO A 468 11.12 0.30 -26.28
N SER A 469 12.22 1.03 -26.47
CA SER A 469 13.53 0.43 -26.68
C SER A 469 14.10 -0.15 -25.38
N PHE A 470 15.17 -0.94 -25.50
CA PHE A 470 15.95 -1.38 -24.34
C PHE A 470 16.50 -0.19 -23.54
N TRP A 471 16.89 0.89 -24.22
CA TRP A 471 17.43 2.09 -23.57
C TRP A 471 16.34 2.90 -22.86
N ASP A 472 15.10 2.91 -23.34
CA ASP A 472 13.98 3.54 -22.63
C ASP A 472 13.70 2.81 -21.31
N ASN A 473 13.77 1.48 -21.32
CA ASN A 473 13.65 0.66 -20.10
C ASN A 473 14.81 0.90 -19.12
N LEU A 474 16.04 1.02 -19.61
CA LEU A 474 17.18 1.38 -18.76
C LEU A 474 17.05 2.81 -18.22
N SER A 475 16.62 3.75 -19.05
CA SER A 475 16.38 5.14 -18.64
C SER A 475 15.37 5.18 -17.49
N PHE A 476 14.21 4.53 -17.65
CA PHE A 476 13.22 4.39 -16.58
C PHE A 476 13.78 3.74 -15.31
N MET A 477 14.59 2.69 -15.45
CA MET A 477 15.23 2.04 -14.31
C MET A 477 16.15 2.99 -13.54
N PHE A 478 16.98 3.75 -14.23
CA PHE A 478 17.93 4.65 -13.58
C PHE A 478 17.25 5.94 -13.05
N SER A 479 16.35 6.54 -13.82
CA SER A 479 15.68 7.80 -13.46
C SER A 479 14.59 7.60 -12.42
N TYR A 480 13.71 6.62 -12.60
CA TYR A 480 12.58 6.38 -11.71
C TYR A 480 12.94 5.37 -10.62
N GLN A 481 13.31 4.13 -10.98
CA GLN A 481 13.42 3.05 -9.98
C GLN A 481 14.65 3.19 -9.06
N PHE A 482 15.80 3.64 -9.58
CA PHE A 482 17.02 3.81 -8.78
C PHE A 482 17.16 5.22 -8.19
N ASN A 483 16.92 6.27 -8.98
CA ASN A 483 17.04 7.63 -8.48
C ASN A 483 15.80 8.02 -7.66
N TYR A 484 14.63 8.16 -8.30
CA TYR A 484 13.42 8.63 -7.61
C TYR A 484 12.91 7.65 -6.53
N MET A 485 12.94 6.34 -6.75
CA MET A 485 12.36 5.36 -5.83
C MET A 485 13.34 4.73 -4.84
N TYR A 486 14.64 4.86 -5.04
CA TYR A 486 15.63 4.32 -4.09
C TYR A 486 16.50 5.42 -3.48
N LEU A 487 17.19 6.22 -4.29
CA LEU A 487 18.09 7.24 -3.79
C LEU A 487 17.35 8.31 -2.97
N ARG A 488 16.17 8.74 -3.43
CA ARG A 488 15.30 9.66 -2.67
C ARG A 488 15.02 9.16 -1.26
N TYR A 489 14.60 7.89 -1.13
CA TYR A 489 14.28 7.28 0.15
C TYR A 489 15.53 7.00 1.02
N LEU A 490 16.67 6.70 0.41
CA LEU A 490 17.94 6.66 1.14
C LEU A 490 18.27 8.03 1.74
N LEU A 491 18.06 9.10 0.98
CA LEU A 491 18.30 10.48 1.43
C LEU A 491 17.22 10.96 2.41
N TRP A 492 15.96 10.52 2.31
CA TRP A 492 14.93 10.73 3.35
C TRP A 492 15.43 10.29 4.72
N ASN A 493 16.04 9.10 4.78
CA ASN A 493 16.44 8.50 6.05
C ASN A 493 17.73 9.11 6.63
N PHE A 494 18.59 9.76 5.82
CA PHE A 494 19.92 10.18 6.24
C PHE A 494 20.29 11.65 5.92
N VAL A 495 19.43 12.38 5.23
CA VAL A 495 19.55 13.83 4.97
C VAL A 495 18.35 14.59 5.50
N GLY A 496 17.13 14.08 5.28
CA GLY A 496 15.86 14.63 5.76
C GLY A 496 14.73 14.48 4.74
N ARG A 497 13.50 14.79 5.15
CA ARG A 497 12.25 14.55 4.42
C ARG A 497 11.45 15.85 4.28
N GLN A 498 10.94 16.11 3.08
CA GLN A 498 10.23 17.37 2.77
C GLN A 498 8.90 17.49 3.51
N ASP A 499 8.09 16.44 3.46
CA ASP A 499 6.74 16.37 4.02
C ASP A 499 6.25 14.91 4.03
N ASP A 500 5.06 14.71 4.59
CA ASP A 500 4.37 13.42 4.67
C ASP A 500 3.49 13.09 3.46
N ILE A 501 3.52 13.91 2.40
CA ILE A 501 2.66 13.75 1.22
C ILE A 501 3.38 12.87 0.19
N GLN A 502 2.67 11.90 -0.38
CA GLN A 502 3.26 11.03 -1.41
C GLN A 502 3.64 11.85 -2.65
N GLY A 503 4.91 11.72 -3.05
CA GLY A 503 5.42 12.39 -4.24
C GLY A 503 4.89 11.77 -5.54
N LYS A 504 4.62 12.62 -6.53
CA LYS A 504 4.29 12.23 -7.91
C LYS A 504 5.22 12.86 -8.95
N ILE A 505 6.42 13.29 -8.55
CA ILE A 505 7.39 14.07 -9.35
C ILE A 505 6.89 15.47 -9.72
N TYR A 506 5.69 15.59 -10.28
CA TYR A 506 5.12 16.88 -10.72
C TYR A 506 4.40 17.65 -9.61
N ASN A 507 4.09 17.03 -8.48
CA ASN A 507 3.35 17.67 -7.38
C ASN A 507 4.26 18.33 -6.32
N ASN A 508 5.59 18.34 -6.52
CA ASN A 508 6.57 18.89 -5.57
C ASN A 508 6.40 18.45 -4.11
N HIS A 509 6.02 17.18 -3.90
CA HIS A 509 5.89 16.59 -2.57
C HIS A 509 6.75 15.35 -2.43
N GLY A 510 7.02 14.95 -1.19
CA GLY A 510 7.78 13.77 -0.90
C GLY A 510 9.20 13.78 -1.49
N ASN A 511 9.89 14.92 -1.49
CA ASN A 511 11.34 14.97 -1.77
C ASN A 511 12.16 14.83 -0.48
N TRP A 512 13.47 14.66 -0.60
CA TRP A 512 14.36 14.83 0.55
C TRP A 512 14.69 16.31 0.71
N ILE A 513 14.97 16.75 1.93
CA ILE A 513 15.51 18.09 2.21
C ILE A 513 16.61 17.97 3.26
N SER A 514 17.53 18.92 3.25
CA SER A 514 18.67 18.93 4.17
C SER A 514 18.50 19.85 5.36
N GLY A 515 17.69 20.90 5.25
CA GLY A 515 17.63 22.02 6.19
C GLY A 515 18.61 23.15 5.82
N ILE A 516 19.28 23.06 4.67
CA ILE A 516 20.20 24.08 4.16
C ILE A 516 19.51 24.74 2.96
N SER A 517 18.94 25.94 3.15
CA SER A 517 18.03 26.58 2.19
C SER A 517 18.54 26.57 0.75
N PHE A 518 19.78 27.00 0.48
CA PHE A 518 20.28 27.06 -0.90
C PHE A 518 20.42 25.68 -1.59
N ILE A 519 20.59 24.59 -0.82
CA ILE A 519 20.62 23.22 -1.36
C ILE A 519 19.20 22.75 -1.61
N ASP A 520 18.30 23.03 -0.66
CA ASP A 520 16.93 22.56 -0.72
C ASP A 520 16.13 23.32 -1.80
N ASP A 521 16.38 24.61 -1.98
CA ASP A 521 15.86 25.44 -3.06
C ASP A 521 16.28 24.88 -4.43
N TRP A 522 17.56 24.51 -4.57
CA TRP A 522 18.08 23.90 -5.80
C TRP A 522 17.49 22.51 -6.05
N HIS A 523 17.37 21.68 -5.01
CA HIS A 523 16.94 20.30 -5.16
C HIS A 523 15.44 20.17 -5.42
N THR A 524 14.62 20.86 -4.63
CA THR A 524 13.16 20.85 -4.80
C THR A 524 12.73 21.66 -6.02
N GLY A 525 13.56 22.63 -6.44
CA GLY A 525 13.22 23.60 -7.48
C GLY A 525 12.38 24.77 -6.96
N TYR A 526 12.16 24.88 -5.64
CA TYR A 526 11.30 25.91 -5.06
C TYR A 526 11.88 26.50 -3.77
N PRO A 527 11.70 27.81 -3.52
CA PRO A 527 12.16 28.46 -2.28
C PRO A 527 11.61 27.77 -1.03
N GLN A 528 12.48 27.52 -0.05
CA GLN A 528 12.14 26.96 1.26
C GLN A 528 11.96 28.04 2.35
N GLU A 529 12.17 29.30 2.00
CA GLU A 529 11.80 30.45 2.83
C GLU A 529 10.33 30.83 2.59
N HIS A 530 9.69 31.45 3.58
CA HIS A 530 8.29 31.91 3.49
C HIS A 530 7.24 30.83 3.16
N LEU A 531 7.55 29.56 3.47
CA LEU A 531 6.61 28.46 3.30
C LEU A 531 5.28 28.71 4.04
N PRO A 532 4.13 28.34 3.45
CA PRO A 532 2.84 28.33 4.14
C PRO A 532 2.88 27.45 5.40
N SER A 533 2.03 27.74 6.38
CA SER A 533 2.06 27.01 7.67
C SER A 533 1.84 25.51 7.50
N ASP A 534 1.05 25.07 6.53
CA ASP A 534 0.81 23.64 6.25
C ASP A 534 2.05 22.89 5.77
N ALA A 535 2.98 23.58 5.08
CA ALA A 535 4.22 22.99 4.61
C ALA A 535 5.34 23.15 5.66
N ARG A 536 5.41 24.32 6.31
CA ARG A 536 6.45 24.63 7.31
C ARG A 536 6.28 23.83 8.60
N ASP A 537 5.04 23.72 9.07
CA ASP A 537 4.69 23.08 10.35
C ASP A 537 4.20 21.64 10.14
N ASN A 538 4.42 21.08 8.94
CA ASN A 538 4.17 19.66 8.67
C ASN A 538 5.10 18.80 9.54
N ARG A 539 4.54 17.92 10.36
CA ARG A 539 5.35 17.06 11.25
C ARG A 539 6.26 16.09 10.50
N GLY A 540 5.89 15.68 9.29
CA GLY A 540 6.76 14.85 8.43
C GLY A 540 7.89 15.62 7.76
N ARG A 541 8.07 16.92 8.04
CA ARG A 541 9.17 17.74 7.55
C ARG A 541 10.37 17.64 8.49
N ASN A 542 11.35 16.84 8.11
CA ASN A 542 12.52 16.49 8.94
C ASN A 542 13.84 16.91 8.28
N THR A 543 14.79 17.46 9.06
CA THR A 543 16.06 18.00 8.56
C THR A 543 17.28 17.54 9.37
N TYR A 544 18.19 16.80 8.73
CA TYR A 544 19.39 16.24 9.39
C TYR A 544 20.71 16.86 8.92
N PHE A 545 20.68 17.88 8.05
CA PHE A 545 21.84 18.65 7.59
C PHE A 545 22.97 17.80 6.98
N PHE A 546 22.60 16.70 6.31
CA PHE A 546 23.52 15.67 5.79
C PHE A 546 24.40 14.97 6.85
N LEU A 547 24.23 15.24 8.15
CA LEU A 547 25.14 14.73 9.18
C LEU A 547 25.17 13.19 9.23
N PRO A 548 24.03 12.47 9.25
CA PRO A 548 24.04 11.01 9.19
C PRO A 548 24.66 10.50 7.90
N PHE A 549 24.29 11.09 6.75
CA PHE A 549 24.78 10.69 5.43
C PHE A 549 26.30 10.84 5.30
N LEU A 550 26.85 12.00 5.67
CA LEU A 550 28.29 12.27 5.61
C LEU A 550 29.08 11.35 6.56
N LEU A 551 28.57 11.11 7.78
CA LEU A 551 29.19 10.18 8.71
C LEU A 551 29.21 8.74 8.16
N GLY A 552 28.13 8.34 7.50
CA GLY A 552 28.05 7.08 6.75
C GLY A 552 29.08 6.98 5.63
N LEU A 553 29.22 8.02 4.81
CA LEU A 553 30.25 8.05 3.75
C LEU A 553 31.67 7.94 4.33
N VAL A 554 31.97 8.68 5.40
CA VAL A 554 33.27 8.59 6.10
C VAL A 554 33.55 7.16 6.53
N GLY A 555 32.57 6.49 7.15
CA GLY A 555 32.72 5.10 7.56
C GLY A 555 32.85 4.11 6.41
N MET A 556 32.12 4.33 5.32
CA MET A 556 32.19 3.51 4.11
C MET A 556 33.60 3.58 3.49
N PHE A 557 34.16 4.78 3.30
CA PHE A 557 35.50 4.96 2.76
C PHE A 557 36.60 4.51 3.74
N PHE A 558 36.40 4.73 5.05
CA PHE A 558 37.28 4.18 6.07
C PHE A 558 37.34 2.65 6.01
N GLN A 559 36.18 1.97 5.90
CA GLN A 559 36.14 0.52 5.77
C GLN A 559 36.80 0.06 4.46
N LEU A 560 36.56 0.75 3.35
CA LEU A 560 37.18 0.41 2.06
C LEU A 560 38.72 0.50 2.10
N SER A 561 39.24 1.57 2.70
CA SER A 561 40.68 1.80 2.86
C SER A 561 41.31 0.80 3.84
N SER A 562 40.61 0.47 4.93
CA SER A 562 41.12 -0.40 6.00
C SER A 562 40.96 -1.89 5.73
N SER A 563 39.87 -2.29 5.08
CA SER A 563 39.58 -3.69 4.74
C SER A 563 38.61 -3.82 3.55
N LYS A 564 39.17 -3.89 2.34
CA LYS A 564 38.42 -4.16 1.09
C LYS A 564 37.51 -5.40 1.18
N ARG A 565 37.92 -6.41 1.96
CA ARG A 565 37.16 -7.66 2.16
C ARG A 565 35.89 -7.43 2.98
N GLN A 566 36.00 -6.76 4.14
CA GLN A 566 34.82 -6.44 4.95
C GLN A 566 33.92 -5.44 4.23
N TRP A 567 34.51 -4.46 3.55
CA TRP A 567 33.76 -3.51 2.73
C TRP A 567 32.93 -4.24 1.66
N TRP A 568 33.50 -5.19 0.94
CA TRP A 568 32.75 -5.95 -0.07
C TRP A 568 31.57 -6.73 0.52
N VAL A 569 31.73 -7.29 1.73
CA VAL A 569 30.63 -7.97 2.42
C VAL A 569 29.49 -7.00 2.72
N ALA A 570 29.79 -5.84 3.33
CA ALA A 570 28.78 -4.83 3.62
C ALA A 570 28.14 -4.28 2.33
N PHE A 571 28.94 -4.01 1.31
CA PHE A 571 28.47 -3.56 0.01
C PHE A 571 27.57 -4.59 -0.69
N THR A 572 27.90 -5.88 -0.59
CA THR A 572 27.04 -6.95 -1.11
C THR A 572 25.68 -6.94 -0.41
N LEU A 573 25.67 -6.79 0.92
CA LEU A 573 24.41 -6.68 1.67
C LEU A 573 23.61 -5.46 1.20
N PHE A 574 24.23 -4.28 1.14
CA PHE A 574 23.61 -3.02 0.68
C PHE A 574 23.03 -3.13 -0.73
N LEU A 575 23.75 -3.78 -1.65
CA LEU A 575 23.30 -3.96 -3.04
C LEU A 575 22.07 -4.86 -3.11
N PHE A 576 22.07 -5.99 -2.40
CA PHE A 576 20.98 -6.96 -2.43
C PHE A 576 19.73 -6.50 -1.71
N THR A 577 19.88 -5.70 -0.65
CA THR A 577 18.75 -5.12 0.11
C THR A 577 18.30 -3.74 -0.40
N GLY A 578 18.93 -3.25 -1.48
CA GLY A 578 18.61 -1.98 -2.12
C GLY A 578 18.40 -2.12 -3.63
N LEU A 579 19.42 -1.81 -4.43
CA LEU A 579 19.30 -1.73 -5.89
C LEU A 579 18.88 -3.06 -6.55
N ALA A 580 19.42 -4.20 -6.13
CA ALA A 580 19.03 -5.49 -6.71
C ALA A 580 17.58 -5.86 -6.35
N LEU A 581 17.12 -5.45 -5.16
CA LEU A 581 15.72 -5.59 -4.77
C LEU A 581 14.81 -4.72 -5.67
N LYS A 582 15.19 -3.48 -6.01
CA LYS A 582 14.44 -2.66 -6.98
C LYS A 582 14.35 -3.29 -8.36
N VAL A 583 15.42 -3.94 -8.82
CA VAL A 583 15.36 -4.73 -10.07
C VAL A 583 14.34 -5.85 -9.92
N TYR A 584 14.36 -6.60 -8.82
CA TYR A 584 13.43 -7.70 -8.59
C TYR A 584 11.96 -7.27 -8.48
N LEU A 585 11.67 -6.21 -7.71
CA LEU A 585 10.30 -5.71 -7.48
C LEU A 585 9.63 -5.21 -8.76
N ASN A 586 10.41 -4.65 -9.69
CA ASN A 586 9.91 -4.07 -10.94
C ASN A 586 8.68 -3.18 -10.77
N GLU A 587 8.80 -2.27 -9.80
CA GLU A 587 7.71 -1.41 -9.35
C GLU A 587 7.20 -0.48 -10.45
N ARG A 588 5.88 -0.27 -10.43
CA ARG A 588 5.12 0.57 -11.34
C ARG A 588 5.13 2.02 -10.85
N PRO A 589 4.95 3.01 -11.74
CA PRO A 589 4.93 4.41 -11.35
C PRO A 589 3.63 4.78 -10.62
N PHE A 590 3.77 5.51 -9.51
CA PHE A 590 2.67 6.09 -8.70
C PHE A 590 1.62 5.09 -8.18
N GLU A 591 2.07 3.97 -7.60
CA GLU A 591 1.19 3.07 -6.86
C GLU A 591 0.46 3.80 -5.70
N PRO A 592 -0.73 3.35 -5.26
CA PRO A 592 -1.51 4.02 -4.20
C PRO A 592 -0.74 4.25 -2.89
N ARG A 593 0.25 3.39 -2.59
CA ARG A 593 1.22 3.54 -1.51
C ARG A 593 2.60 3.13 -2.05
N GLU A 594 3.57 4.03 -1.96
CA GLU A 594 4.97 3.71 -2.29
C GLU A 594 5.60 2.81 -1.19
N ARG A 595 6.42 1.83 -1.59
CA ARG A 595 6.93 0.75 -0.70
C ARG A 595 8.33 1.03 -0.15
N ASP A 596 8.50 2.13 0.57
CA ASP A 596 9.78 2.52 1.19
C ASP A 596 10.25 1.54 2.27
N TYR A 597 9.29 0.96 3.00
CA TYR A 597 9.49 -0.11 3.98
C TYR A 597 10.22 -1.35 3.41
N ALA A 598 10.18 -1.58 2.10
CA ALA A 598 10.93 -2.67 1.46
C ALA A 598 12.45 -2.39 1.39
N LEU A 599 12.90 -1.15 1.62
CA LEU A 599 14.30 -0.74 1.46
C LEU A 599 15.07 -0.66 2.79
N VAL A 600 14.39 -0.87 3.92
CA VAL A 600 14.97 -0.71 5.27
C VAL A 600 16.21 -1.57 5.51
N GLY A 601 16.39 -2.67 4.78
CA GLY A 601 17.61 -3.50 4.84
C GLY A 601 18.86 -2.83 4.26
N SER A 602 18.70 -1.96 3.25
CA SER A 602 19.81 -1.16 2.73
C SER A 602 20.17 -0.03 3.70
N PHE A 603 19.17 0.57 4.35
CA PHE A 603 19.35 1.61 5.36
C PHE A 603 20.04 1.06 6.61
N PHE A 604 19.67 -0.16 7.03
CA PHE A 604 20.38 -0.93 8.06
C PHE A 604 21.88 -1.07 7.72
N THR A 605 22.19 -1.38 6.47
CA THR A 605 23.58 -1.56 6.03
C THR A 605 24.33 -0.23 6.00
N PHE A 606 23.67 0.85 5.56
CA PHE A 606 24.25 2.19 5.62
C PHE A 606 24.54 2.63 7.06
N ALA A 607 23.68 2.27 8.01
CA ALA A 607 23.90 2.53 9.44
C ALA A 607 25.12 1.79 10.02
N ILE A 608 25.53 0.65 9.43
CA ILE A 608 26.81 0.01 9.76
C ILE A 608 27.96 0.99 9.48
N TRP A 609 27.92 1.65 8.32
CA TRP A 609 28.92 2.64 7.95
C TRP A 609 28.84 3.90 8.81
N ILE A 610 27.65 4.37 9.19
CA ILE A 610 27.52 5.49 10.16
C ILE A 610 28.29 5.18 11.44
N GLY A 611 28.09 3.99 12.02
CA GLY A 611 28.83 3.56 13.20
C GLY A 611 30.34 3.55 12.97
N MET A 612 30.79 2.92 11.89
CA MET A 612 32.22 2.87 11.54
C MET A 612 32.84 4.26 11.29
N GLY A 613 32.06 5.23 10.83
CA GLY A 613 32.47 6.63 10.66
C GLY A 613 32.90 7.28 11.96
N VAL A 614 32.23 6.97 13.09
CA VAL A 614 32.62 7.46 14.43
C VAL A 614 34.01 6.98 14.80
N TYR A 615 34.29 5.69 14.57
CA TYR A 615 35.60 5.13 14.85
C TYR A 615 36.68 5.71 13.92
N ALA A 616 36.34 5.94 12.65
CA ALA A 616 37.23 6.57 11.68
C ALA A 616 37.64 7.99 12.11
N ILE A 617 36.69 8.82 12.56
CA ILE A 617 36.95 10.17 13.08
C ILE A 617 37.84 10.09 14.33
N TYR A 618 37.53 9.18 15.25
CA TYR A 618 38.35 8.98 16.45
C TYR A 618 39.81 8.63 16.10
N VAL A 619 40.03 7.65 15.22
CA VAL A 619 41.38 7.24 14.79
C VAL A 619 42.10 8.39 14.10
N PHE A 620 41.43 9.08 13.19
CA PHE A 620 42.00 10.23 12.49
C PHE A 620 42.44 11.34 13.45
N LEU A 621 41.60 11.69 14.43
CA LEU A 621 41.94 12.70 15.43
C LEU A 621 43.04 12.22 16.38
N GLU A 622 43.04 10.95 16.78
CA GLU A 622 44.11 10.37 17.61
C GLU A 622 45.48 10.40 16.90
N GLU A 623 45.48 10.28 15.57
CA GLU A 623 46.69 10.36 14.74
C GLU A 623 47.15 11.81 14.49
N LYS A 624 46.22 12.75 14.28
CA LYS A 624 46.54 14.13 13.90
C LYS A 624 46.74 15.09 15.06
N LEU A 625 46.09 14.86 16.20
CA LEU A 625 46.22 15.73 17.37
C LEU A 625 47.56 15.48 18.06
N SER A 626 48.35 16.54 18.18
CA SER A 626 49.65 16.53 18.88
C SER A 626 49.47 16.30 20.40
N PHE A 627 48.33 16.72 20.96
CA PHE A 627 47.98 16.53 22.37
C PHE A 627 46.96 15.40 22.52
N LYS A 628 47.41 14.23 22.97
CA LYS A 628 46.56 13.06 23.23
C LYS A 628 46.03 13.11 24.66
N PHE A 629 44.75 13.42 24.84
CA PHE A 629 44.10 13.39 26.15
C PHE A 629 43.14 12.20 26.27
N LYS A 630 43.00 11.68 27.50
CA LYS A 630 42.23 10.44 27.78
C LYS A 630 40.73 10.55 27.46
N GLY A 631 40.20 11.77 27.30
CA GLY A 631 38.80 12.02 27.00
C GLY A 631 38.44 12.11 25.51
N LEU A 632 39.39 11.92 24.59
CA LEU A 632 39.14 12.11 23.15
C LEU A 632 38.05 11.16 22.62
N ALA A 633 38.12 9.86 22.91
CA ALA A 633 37.11 8.89 22.47
C ALA A 633 35.70 9.24 22.99
N PRO A 634 35.48 9.44 24.31
CA PRO A 634 34.19 9.91 24.83
C PRO A 634 33.70 11.21 24.19
N ALA A 635 34.59 12.18 23.91
CA ALA A 635 34.22 13.45 23.27
C ALA A 635 33.73 13.25 21.84
N VAL A 636 34.44 12.46 21.03
CA VAL A 636 34.03 12.13 19.65
C VAL A 636 32.67 11.43 19.66
N ILE A 637 32.49 10.44 20.54
CA ILE A 637 31.21 9.72 20.66
C ILE A 637 30.10 10.68 21.06
N GLY A 638 30.30 11.52 22.08
CA GLY A 638 29.30 12.48 22.53
C GLY A 638 28.88 13.46 21.43
N VAL A 639 29.84 14.00 20.67
CA VAL A 639 29.55 14.87 19.52
C VAL A 639 28.78 14.12 18.43
N CYS A 640 29.22 12.93 18.04
CA CYS A 640 28.52 12.13 17.03
C CYS A 640 27.12 11.71 17.48
N THR A 641 26.92 11.38 18.76
CA THR A 641 25.60 11.06 19.32
C THR A 641 24.66 12.27 19.26
N LEU A 642 25.14 13.47 19.60
CA LEU A 642 24.33 14.68 19.52
C LEU A 642 24.02 15.08 18.07
N ALA A 643 25.01 14.97 17.18
CA ALA A 643 24.89 15.40 15.79
C ALA A 643 24.01 14.47 14.93
N VAL A 644 23.98 13.17 15.23
CA VAL A 644 23.29 12.17 14.39
C VAL A 644 22.06 11.60 15.10
N PRO A 645 22.16 10.61 16.01
CA PRO A 645 20.96 9.97 16.57
C PRO A 645 20.11 10.93 17.42
N ALA A 646 20.68 11.86 18.18
CA ALA A 646 19.86 12.79 18.96
C ALA A 646 19.10 13.78 18.07
N ARG A 647 19.70 14.22 16.95
CA ARG A 647 19.02 15.05 15.95
C ARG A 647 17.88 14.29 15.27
N MET A 648 18.15 13.07 14.81
CA MET A 648 17.12 12.22 14.18
C MET A 648 15.98 11.89 15.14
N LEU A 649 16.29 11.61 16.42
CA LEU A 649 15.27 11.44 17.46
C LEU A 649 14.41 12.69 17.64
N ALA A 650 15.03 13.88 17.68
CA ALA A 650 14.32 15.13 17.92
C ALA A 650 13.40 15.53 16.75
N GLU A 651 13.84 15.28 15.51
CA GLU A 651 13.02 15.54 14.32
C GLU A 651 11.90 14.51 14.17
N ASN A 652 12.18 13.22 14.35
CA ASN A 652 11.22 12.18 14.01
C ASN A 652 10.28 11.78 15.16
N TRP A 653 10.30 12.47 16.31
CA TRP A 653 9.48 12.04 17.45
C TRP A 653 7.99 12.32 17.21
N ASP A 654 7.66 13.52 16.73
CA ASP A 654 6.28 14.01 16.68
C ASP A 654 5.47 13.49 15.48
N ASP A 655 6.13 12.94 14.45
CA ASP A 655 5.53 12.24 13.31
C ASP A 655 5.59 10.71 13.40
N HIS A 656 6.40 10.13 14.29
CA HIS A 656 6.43 8.69 14.54
C HIS A 656 5.71 8.26 15.82
N ASP A 657 5.32 9.19 16.70
CA ASP A 657 4.50 8.88 17.87
C ASP A 657 3.05 8.52 17.47
N ARG A 658 2.68 7.25 17.70
CA ARG A 658 1.32 6.70 17.50
C ARG A 658 0.64 6.33 18.81
N SER A 659 1.25 6.59 19.98
CA SER A 659 0.83 6.08 21.29
C SER A 659 -0.59 6.42 21.73
N ASN A 660 -1.20 7.43 21.10
CA ASN A 660 -2.58 7.83 21.35
C ASN A 660 -3.40 7.89 20.06
N ARG A 661 -3.08 7.18 18.99
CA ARG A 661 -3.84 7.26 17.74
C ARG A 661 -4.99 6.22 17.74
N TYR A 662 -6.23 6.70 17.61
CA TYR A 662 -7.45 5.86 17.61
C TYR A 662 -8.32 6.05 16.36
N THR A 663 -7.80 6.75 15.34
CA THR A 663 -8.58 7.25 14.19
C THR A 663 -9.06 6.14 13.26
N ALA A 664 -8.23 5.14 12.96
CA ALA A 664 -8.61 3.99 12.13
C ALA A 664 -9.70 3.13 12.81
N ARG A 665 -9.57 2.87 14.12
CA ARG A 665 -10.60 2.19 14.92
C ARG A 665 -11.92 2.97 14.93
N ALA A 666 -11.86 4.29 15.11
CA ALA A 666 -13.03 5.18 15.11
C ALA A 666 -13.77 5.15 13.76
N LEU A 667 -13.04 5.16 12.64
CA LEU A 667 -13.61 5.02 11.30
C LEU A 667 -14.34 3.69 11.13
N ALA A 668 -13.68 2.57 11.44
CA ALA A 668 -14.25 1.23 11.32
C ALA A 668 -15.53 1.08 12.17
N LYS A 669 -15.48 1.56 13.41
CA LYS A 669 -16.65 1.56 14.31
C LYS A 669 -17.78 2.45 13.77
N SER A 670 -17.47 3.60 13.18
CA SER A 670 -18.47 4.51 12.61
C SER A 670 -19.19 3.91 11.41
N TYR A 671 -18.50 3.14 10.55
CA TYR A 671 -19.15 2.36 9.49
C TYR A 671 -20.10 1.31 10.07
N LEU A 672 -19.66 0.54 11.06
CA LEU A 672 -20.53 -0.46 11.69
C LEU A 672 -21.71 0.18 12.43
N ASP A 673 -21.53 1.34 13.08
CA ASP A 673 -22.61 2.08 13.77
C ASP A 673 -23.64 2.69 12.82
N SER A 674 -23.25 2.88 11.56
CA SER A 674 -24.10 3.40 10.48
C SER A 674 -25.08 2.36 9.95
N VAL A 675 -24.80 1.08 10.16
CA VAL A 675 -25.62 -0.05 9.69
C VAL A 675 -26.70 -0.39 10.72
N SER A 676 -27.94 -0.59 10.28
CA SER A 676 -29.05 -1.02 11.15
C SER A 676 -28.73 -2.29 11.95
N LYS A 677 -29.23 -2.35 13.20
CA LYS A 677 -28.93 -3.42 14.16
C LYS A 677 -29.93 -4.57 14.08
N ASP A 678 -29.44 -5.78 14.38
CA ASP A 678 -30.25 -6.97 14.69
C ASP A 678 -31.27 -7.40 13.63
N ASN A 679 -31.04 -7.03 12.36
CA ASN A 679 -31.89 -7.39 11.21
C ASN A 679 -31.11 -8.08 10.06
N GLY A 680 -29.92 -8.59 10.37
CA GLY A 680 -29.06 -9.31 9.43
C GLY A 680 -28.51 -8.45 8.30
N ALA A 681 -28.37 -7.13 8.51
CA ALA A 681 -27.89 -6.20 7.50
C ALA A 681 -26.54 -6.61 6.87
N MET A 682 -26.38 -6.27 5.60
CA MET A 682 -25.17 -6.52 4.81
C MET A 682 -24.57 -5.18 4.39
N ILE A 683 -23.25 -5.05 4.42
CA ILE A 683 -22.54 -3.87 3.93
C ILE A 683 -21.49 -4.31 2.90
N PHE A 684 -21.56 -3.70 1.71
CA PHE A 684 -20.53 -3.83 0.70
C PHE A 684 -19.43 -2.78 0.95
N SER A 685 -18.18 -3.22 1.08
CA SER A 685 -16.98 -2.39 1.22
C SER A 685 -16.11 -2.50 -0.02
N ILE A 686 -15.26 -1.50 -0.28
CA ILE A 686 -14.54 -1.39 -1.57
C ILE A 686 -13.04 -1.68 -1.41
N GLY A 687 -12.40 -1.16 -0.36
CA GLY A 687 -10.95 -1.17 -0.20
C GLY A 687 -10.47 -1.76 1.12
N ASP A 688 -9.19 -1.56 1.40
CA ASP A 688 -8.54 -2.14 2.58
C ASP A 688 -8.91 -1.34 3.84
N ASN A 689 -8.93 -0.01 3.73
CA ASN A 689 -9.17 0.90 4.86
C ASN A 689 -10.60 0.84 5.43
N ASP A 690 -11.60 0.48 4.63
CA ASP A 690 -12.97 0.26 5.10
C ASP A 690 -13.19 -1.22 5.50
N THR A 691 -12.62 -2.19 4.77
CA THR A 691 -12.78 -3.63 5.05
C THR A 691 -12.01 -4.11 6.28
N PHE A 692 -10.69 -3.93 6.31
CA PHE A 692 -9.83 -4.56 7.32
C PHE A 692 -10.06 -3.99 8.72
N GLY A 693 -10.37 -2.70 8.81
CA GLY A 693 -10.80 -2.08 10.06
C GLY A 693 -12.10 -2.71 10.59
N MET A 694 -13.11 -2.92 9.74
CA MET A 694 -14.36 -3.58 10.14
C MET A 694 -14.15 -5.05 10.51
N TRP A 695 -13.31 -5.78 9.77
CA TRP A 695 -12.92 -7.14 10.12
C TRP A 695 -12.23 -7.19 11.47
N TYR A 696 -11.28 -6.30 11.75
CA TYR A 696 -10.67 -6.18 13.08
C TYR A 696 -11.72 -5.98 14.19
N MET A 697 -12.68 -5.06 13.98
CA MET A 697 -13.74 -4.81 14.98
C MET A 697 -14.58 -6.06 15.25
N GLN A 698 -14.88 -6.87 14.25
CA GLN A 698 -15.68 -8.10 14.40
C GLN A 698 -14.86 -9.26 14.96
N GLU A 699 -13.67 -9.48 14.41
CA GLU A 699 -12.79 -10.59 14.75
C GLU A 699 -12.19 -10.45 16.13
N VAL A 700 -11.70 -9.25 16.46
CA VAL A 700 -10.92 -9.04 17.67
C VAL A 700 -11.79 -8.44 18.77
N GLU A 701 -12.47 -7.32 18.51
CA GLU A 701 -13.27 -6.62 19.53
C GLU A 701 -14.69 -7.17 19.69
N HIS A 702 -15.10 -8.14 18.86
CA HIS A 702 -16.44 -8.73 18.86
C HIS A 702 -17.58 -7.72 18.70
N TYR A 703 -17.31 -6.64 17.98
CA TYR A 703 -18.26 -5.55 17.76
C TYR A 703 -19.08 -5.78 16.48
N ARG A 704 -20.40 -5.66 16.58
CA ARG A 704 -21.35 -5.76 15.44
C ARG A 704 -21.14 -7.01 14.57
N THR A 705 -20.98 -8.17 15.22
CA THR A 705 -20.89 -9.48 14.55
C THR A 705 -22.23 -9.94 13.94
N ASP A 706 -23.30 -9.16 14.08
CA ASP A 706 -24.59 -9.31 13.40
C ASP A 706 -24.55 -8.81 11.93
N VAL A 707 -23.61 -7.94 11.59
CA VAL A 707 -23.47 -7.36 10.24
C VAL A 707 -22.61 -8.26 9.36
N ARG A 708 -23.04 -8.48 8.11
CA ARG A 708 -22.19 -9.12 7.10
C ARG A 708 -21.39 -8.08 6.33
N VAL A 709 -20.07 -8.05 6.52
CA VAL A 709 -19.15 -7.21 5.73
C VAL A 709 -18.70 -7.97 4.48
N ILE A 710 -18.90 -7.37 3.30
CA ILE A 710 -18.65 -7.99 1.99
C ILE A 710 -17.74 -7.06 1.17
N ASN A 711 -16.47 -7.45 0.98
CA ASN A 711 -15.55 -6.69 0.13
C ASN A 711 -15.84 -6.97 -1.35
N THR A 712 -16.16 -5.94 -2.13
CA THR A 712 -16.55 -6.06 -3.54
C THR A 712 -15.40 -6.45 -4.46
N SER A 713 -14.16 -6.09 -4.09
CA SER A 713 -12.94 -6.49 -4.80
C SER A 713 -12.64 -7.98 -4.63
N LEU A 714 -12.95 -8.56 -3.46
CA LEU A 714 -12.82 -10.00 -3.19
C LEU A 714 -14.02 -10.82 -3.70
N LEU A 715 -15.21 -10.21 -3.83
CA LEU A 715 -16.46 -10.84 -4.32
C LEU A 715 -16.42 -11.31 -5.78
N GLY A 716 -15.28 -11.20 -6.46
CA GLY A 716 -15.02 -11.82 -7.76
C GLY A 716 -14.35 -13.19 -7.69
N THR A 717 -13.98 -13.65 -6.49
CA THR A 717 -13.26 -14.92 -6.28
C THR A 717 -14.19 -16.00 -5.75
N ASP A 718 -14.02 -17.23 -6.22
CA ASP A 718 -14.82 -18.39 -5.83
C ASP A 718 -14.76 -18.70 -4.33
N TRP A 719 -13.57 -18.69 -3.75
CA TRP A 719 -13.34 -18.94 -2.33
C TRP A 719 -14.04 -17.91 -1.43
N TYR A 720 -14.05 -16.64 -1.82
CA TYR A 720 -14.70 -15.59 -1.03
C TYR A 720 -16.23 -15.69 -1.13
N ILE A 721 -16.75 -16.04 -2.32
CA ILE A 721 -18.17 -16.31 -2.50
C ILE A 721 -18.61 -17.48 -1.60
N ASP A 722 -17.86 -18.58 -1.57
CA ASP A 722 -18.14 -19.72 -0.69
C ASP A 722 -18.12 -19.32 0.79
N GLN A 723 -17.15 -18.50 1.19
CA GLN A 723 -17.05 -17.99 2.55
C GLN A 723 -18.24 -17.10 2.94
N MET A 724 -18.68 -16.22 2.05
CA MET A 724 -19.86 -15.38 2.28
C MET A 724 -21.15 -16.20 2.38
N LYS A 725 -21.19 -17.37 1.73
CA LYS A 725 -22.29 -18.34 1.81
C LYS A 725 -22.23 -19.25 3.04
N CYS A 726 -21.26 -19.05 3.92
CA CYS A 726 -21.19 -19.67 5.25
C CYS A 726 -21.66 -18.70 6.34
N LYS A 727 -22.17 -19.25 7.46
CA LYS A 727 -22.54 -18.46 8.64
C LYS A 727 -21.27 -17.95 9.32
N ALA A 728 -21.23 -16.65 9.65
CA ALA A 728 -20.13 -16.04 10.40
C ALA A 728 -20.69 -15.38 11.67
N TYR A 729 -20.28 -15.88 12.83
CA TYR A 729 -20.87 -15.49 14.13
C TYR A 729 -22.40 -15.54 14.13
N THR A 730 -23.03 -14.40 14.41
CA THR A 730 -24.47 -14.21 14.42
C THR A 730 -25.03 -13.82 13.05
N SER A 731 -24.19 -13.43 12.08
CA SER A 731 -24.64 -13.15 10.72
C SER A 731 -24.93 -14.43 9.95
N ASP A 732 -26.13 -14.52 9.36
CA ASP A 732 -26.48 -15.60 8.44
C ASP A 732 -25.73 -15.48 7.09
N PRO A 733 -25.58 -16.58 6.33
CA PRO A 733 -25.04 -16.59 4.96
C PRO A 733 -25.67 -15.55 4.05
N ILE A 734 -24.95 -15.04 3.05
CA ILE A 734 -25.55 -14.20 2.02
C ILE A 734 -26.67 -14.96 1.28
N PRO A 735 -27.78 -14.29 0.90
CA PRO A 735 -28.78 -14.92 0.05
C PRO A 735 -28.20 -15.08 -1.36
N SER A 736 -28.18 -16.29 -1.90
CA SER A 736 -27.61 -16.57 -3.23
C SER A 736 -28.23 -17.85 -3.79
N GLN A 737 -28.49 -17.89 -5.10
CA GLN A 737 -28.97 -19.09 -5.78
C GLN A 737 -27.87 -19.83 -6.55
N LEU A 738 -26.78 -19.13 -6.89
CA LEU A 738 -25.69 -19.72 -7.65
C LEU A 738 -24.99 -20.80 -6.83
N VAL A 739 -24.64 -21.91 -7.45
CA VAL A 739 -23.84 -22.98 -6.83
C VAL A 739 -22.37 -22.88 -7.24
N HIS A 740 -21.47 -23.50 -6.48
CA HIS A 740 -20.01 -23.37 -6.68
C HIS A 740 -19.57 -23.57 -8.13
N SER A 741 -20.06 -24.61 -8.82
CA SER A 741 -19.74 -24.87 -10.23
C SER A 741 -20.13 -23.75 -11.20
N GLN A 742 -21.01 -22.82 -10.80
CA GLN A 742 -21.45 -21.70 -11.63
C GLN A 742 -20.59 -20.45 -11.45
N TYR A 743 -19.71 -20.41 -10.43
CA TYR A 743 -18.83 -19.28 -10.14
C TYR A 743 -17.39 -19.69 -9.79
N ALA A 744 -17.02 -20.96 -9.96
CA ALA A 744 -15.65 -21.46 -9.85
C ALA A 744 -14.69 -20.63 -10.72
N TYR A 745 -13.38 -20.70 -10.46
CA TYR A 745 -12.37 -20.00 -11.26
C TYR A 745 -12.55 -20.26 -12.78
N GLY A 746 -12.55 -19.20 -13.59
CA GLY A 746 -12.78 -19.27 -15.04
C GLY A 746 -14.25 -19.29 -15.45
N VAL A 747 -15.18 -19.53 -14.52
CA VAL A 747 -16.61 -19.63 -14.82
C VAL A 747 -17.30 -18.31 -14.51
N ARG A 748 -17.83 -17.64 -15.54
CA ARG A 748 -18.53 -16.34 -15.44
C ARG A 748 -17.67 -15.25 -14.80
N ASP A 749 -16.34 -15.31 -15.00
CA ASP A 749 -15.42 -14.25 -14.59
C ASP A 749 -15.78 -12.91 -15.26
N ALA A 750 -16.26 -12.97 -16.51
CA ALA A 750 -16.91 -11.88 -17.23
C ALA A 750 -18.19 -12.36 -17.92
N ILE A 751 -19.19 -11.47 -17.99
CA ILE A 751 -20.41 -11.67 -18.75
C ILE A 751 -20.69 -10.45 -19.64
N TYR A 752 -21.24 -10.68 -20.84
CA TYR A 752 -21.40 -9.63 -21.86
C TYR A 752 -22.84 -9.45 -22.32
N PHE A 753 -23.18 -8.23 -22.71
CA PHE A 753 -24.46 -7.88 -23.29
C PHE A 753 -24.52 -8.38 -24.74
N ASP A 754 -25.50 -9.21 -25.03
CA ASP A 754 -25.81 -9.70 -26.37
C ASP A 754 -27.30 -9.46 -26.62
N GLN A 755 -27.64 -8.40 -27.34
CA GLN A 755 -29.03 -7.94 -27.46
C GLN A 755 -29.88 -8.96 -28.24
N LYS A 756 -30.67 -9.76 -27.52
CA LYS A 756 -31.67 -10.68 -28.08
C LYS A 756 -33.10 -10.16 -27.91
N THR A 757 -33.32 -9.19 -27.01
CA THR A 757 -34.63 -8.61 -26.77
C THR A 757 -34.57 -7.21 -26.16
N ASP A 758 -35.53 -6.36 -26.55
CA ASP A 758 -35.72 -5.02 -25.97
C ASP A 758 -36.62 -5.02 -24.73
N LYS A 759 -37.16 -6.18 -24.35
CA LYS A 759 -38.05 -6.31 -23.19
C LYS A 759 -37.25 -6.19 -21.90
N ILE A 760 -37.78 -5.45 -20.94
CA ILE A 760 -37.25 -5.41 -19.57
C ILE A 760 -37.52 -6.76 -18.90
N TRP A 761 -36.50 -7.39 -18.35
CA TRP A 761 -36.63 -8.70 -17.68
C TRP A 761 -36.74 -8.58 -16.18
N ASN A 762 -37.51 -9.46 -15.53
CA ASN A 762 -37.42 -9.58 -14.08
C ASN A 762 -36.03 -10.08 -13.69
N ILE A 763 -35.44 -9.56 -12.60
CA ILE A 763 -34.11 -9.98 -12.15
C ILE A 763 -34.00 -11.50 -11.96
N LYS A 764 -35.08 -12.19 -11.56
CA LYS A 764 -35.06 -13.66 -11.43
C LYS A 764 -34.94 -14.37 -12.77
N ASP A 765 -35.61 -13.86 -13.81
CA ASP A 765 -35.49 -14.40 -15.17
C ASP A 765 -34.10 -14.12 -15.75
N PHE A 766 -33.56 -12.92 -15.48
CA PHE A 766 -32.18 -12.55 -15.80
C PHE A 766 -31.19 -13.51 -15.15
N MET A 767 -31.29 -13.73 -13.83
CA MET A 767 -30.37 -14.63 -13.14
C MET A 767 -30.51 -16.08 -13.62
N LYS A 768 -31.74 -16.54 -13.90
CA LYS A 768 -31.97 -17.87 -14.48
C LYS A 768 -31.27 -18.03 -15.84
N TRP A 769 -31.29 -16.99 -16.67
CA TRP A 769 -30.57 -16.99 -17.95
C TRP A 769 -29.05 -16.98 -17.77
N VAL A 770 -28.52 -16.03 -17.01
CA VAL A 770 -27.06 -15.89 -16.84
C VAL A 770 -26.46 -17.12 -16.14
N SER A 771 -27.20 -17.74 -15.22
CA SER A 771 -26.78 -18.96 -14.53
C SER A 771 -26.90 -20.24 -15.39
N SER A 772 -27.50 -20.17 -16.57
CA SER A 772 -27.64 -21.31 -17.47
C SER A 772 -26.31 -21.70 -18.12
N ASP A 773 -26.10 -23.01 -18.29
CA ASP A 773 -24.99 -23.59 -19.07
C ASP A 773 -25.43 -24.02 -20.48
N ASP A 774 -26.68 -23.72 -20.86
CA ASP A 774 -27.18 -23.97 -22.22
C ASP A 774 -26.40 -23.12 -23.24
N PRO A 775 -25.84 -23.70 -24.33
CA PRO A 775 -25.10 -22.96 -25.35
C PRO A 775 -25.87 -21.78 -25.96
N SER A 776 -27.21 -21.84 -26.03
CA SER A 776 -28.05 -20.75 -26.56
C SER A 776 -28.02 -19.47 -25.70
N THR A 777 -27.59 -19.59 -24.45
CA THR A 777 -27.44 -18.49 -23.48
C THR A 777 -26.02 -17.92 -23.44
N LYS A 778 -25.13 -18.42 -24.29
CA LYS A 778 -23.75 -17.97 -24.40
C LYS A 778 -23.58 -17.05 -25.61
N LEU A 779 -22.60 -16.16 -25.51
CA LEU A 779 -22.05 -15.39 -26.62
C LEU A 779 -20.79 -16.12 -27.10
N GLU A 780 -20.79 -16.51 -28.36
CA GLU A 780 -19.60 -17.04 -29.02
C GLU A 780 -18.74 -15.89 -29.51
N ILE A 781 -17.49 -15.85 -29.08
CA ILE A 781 -16.47 -14.96 -29.62
C ILE A 781 -15.55 -15.82 -30.47
N GLU A 782 -15.66 -15.66 -31.78
CA GLU A 782 -14.78 -16.31 -32.75
C GLU A 782 -13.35 -15.82 -32.56
N ARG A 783 -12.41 -16.76 -32.54
CA ARG A 783 -10.98 -16.50 -32.38
C ARG A 783 -10.27 -17.09 -33.59
N GLU A 784 -9.55 -16.24 -34.32
CA GLU A 784 -8.79 -16.68 -35.48
C GLU A 784 -7.66 -17.60 -35.00
N GLY A 785 -7.58 -18.82 -35.52
CA GLY A 785 -6.53 -19.80 -35.15
C GLY A 785 -6.75 -20.60 -33.85
N ALA A 786 -7.83 -20.35 -33.08
CA ALA A 786 -8.16 -21.10 -31.86
C ALA A 786 -9.64 -21.49 -31.78
N PRO A 787 -10.02 -22.40 -30.86
CA PRO A 787 -11.42 -22.64 -30.55
C PRO A 787 -12.12 -21.34 -30.12
N SER A 788 -13.35 -21.14 -30.60
CA SER A 788 -14.21 -20.05 -30.13
C SER A 788 -14.35 -20.08 -28.61
N GLN A 789 -14.34 -18.90 -27.99
CA GLN A 789 -14.60 -18.77 -26.57
C GLN A 789 -16.07 -18.47 -26.33
N PHE A 790 -16.66 -19.15 -25.36
CA PHE A 790 -18.06 -18.98 -25.00
C PHE A 790 -18.16 -18.21 -23.68
N TYR A 791 -18.63 -16.98 -23.76
CA TYR A 791 -18.90 -16.19 -22.57
C TYR A 791 -20.37 -16.29 -22.20
N SER A 792 -20.68 -16.23 -20.91
CA SER A 792 -22.08 -16.08 -20.51
C SER A 792 -22.56 -14.70 -20.93
N SER A 793 -23.76 -14.63 -21.51
CA SER A 793 -24.33 -13.37 -21.95
C SER A 793 -25.67 -13.09 -21.32
N TYR A 794 -26.13 -11.86 -21.42
CA TYR A 794 -27.47 -11.47 -21.05
C TYR A 794 -28.20 -10.81 -22.22
N PRO A 795 -29.49 -11.14 -22.44
CA PRO A 795 -30.21 -10.84 -23.67
C PRO A 795 -30.78 -9.42 -23.73
N THR A 796 -30.80 -8.72 -22.58
CA THR A 796 -31.30 -7.36 -22.43
C THR A 796 -30.43 -6.59 -21.43
N ASP A 797 -30.15 -5.32 -21.71
CA ASP A 797 -29.44 -4.41 -20.83
C ASP A 797 -30.36 -3.78 -19.76
N ARG A 798 -31.65 -4.14 -19.72
CA ARG A 798 -32.64 -3.58 -18.79
C ARG A 798 -33.26 -4.65 -17.93
N ILE A 799 -33.09 -4.53 -16.63
CA ILE A 799 -33.68 -5.45 -15.65
C ILE A 799 -34.57 -4.71 -14.65
N ARG A 800 -35.62 -5.39 -14.21
CA ARG A 800 -36.61 -4.95 -13.24
C ARG A 800 -36.48 -5.75 -11.95
N ILE A 801 -36.36 -5.03 -10.85
CA ILE A 801 -36.21 -5.59 -9.50
C ILE A 801 -37.50 -5.29 -8.75
N PRO A 802 -38.35 -6.31 -8.49
CA PRO A 802 -39.62 -6.11 -7.81
C PRO A 802 -39.40 -5.71 -6.34
N VAL A 803 -40.29 -4.87 -5.82
CA VAL A 803 -40.24 -4.43 -4.43
C VAL A 803 -41.34 -5.12 -3.62
N ASN A 804 -40.92 -5.89 -2.61
CA ASN A 804 -41.84 -6.49 -1.65
C ASN A 804 -42.10 -5.52 -0.50
N LYS A 805 -43.16 -4.72 -0.60
CA LYS A 805 -43.48 -3.66 0.38
C LYS A 805 -43.64 -4.18 1.81
N GLU A 806 -44.20 -5.37 1.99
CA GLU A 806 -44.34 -5.99 3.33
C GLU A 806 -42.99 -6.26 3.96
N ASN A 807 -42.07 -6.89 3.21
CA ASN A 807 -40.72 -7.17 3.71
C ASN A 807 -39.91 -5.90 3.93
N VAL A 808 -40.02 -4.90 3.06
CA VAL A 808 -39.34 -3.60 3.20
C VAL A 808 -39.69 -2.93 4.53
N LEU A 809 -40.96 -2.95 4.92
CA LEU A 809 -41.43 -2.40 6.20
C LEU A 809 -41.02 -3.30 7.38
N LYS A 810 -41.12 -4.62 7.23
CA LYS A 810 -40.79 -5.59 8.29
C LYS A 810 -39.29 -5.62 8.63
N SER A 811 -38.42 -5.46 7.64
CA SER A 811 -36.96 -5.44 7.83
C SER A 811 -36.44 -4.09 8.33
N GLY A 812 -37.27 -3.05 8.31
CA GLY A 812 -36.91 -1.70 8.72
C GLY A 812 -36.09 -0.93 7.68
N VAL A 813 -36.07 -1.38 6.41
CA VAL A 813 -35.41 -0.66 5.31
C VAL A 813 -36.05 0.72 5.11
N VAL A 814 -37.38 0.79 5.19
CA VAL A 814 -38.16 2.03 5.15
C VAL A 814 -39.04 2.11 6.39
N LYS A 815 -39.15 3.32 6.98
CA LYS A 815 -40.04 3.56 8.12
C LYS A 815 -41.52 3.49 7.68
N PRO A 816 -42.44 3.09 8.58
CA PRO A 816 -43.87 3.08 8.26
C PRO A 816 -44.44 4.42 7.77
N GLU A 817 -43.87 5.54 8.21
CA GLU A 817 -44.27 6.90 7.80
C GLU A 817 -43.97 7.23 6.32
N ASP A 818 -43.04 6.50 5.70
CA ASP A 818 -42.66 6.66 4.29
C ASP A 818 -43.19 5.51 3.41
N ALA A 819 -44.13 4.70 3.91
CA ALA A 819 -44.64 3.53 3.22
C ALA A 819 -45.29 3.86 1.86
N ASP A 820 -45.88 5.04 1.73
CA ASP A 820 -46.50 5.57 0.52
C ASP A 820 -45.48 5.92 -0.58
N LYS A 821 -44.23 6.20 -0.20
CA LYS A 821 -43.13 6.53 -1.13
C LYS A 821 -42.46 5.30 -1.73
N ILE A 822 -42.80 4.10 -1.26
CA ILE A 822 -42.21 2.84 -1.73
C ILE A 822 -42.69 2.55 -3.16
N VAL A 823 -41.74 2.51 -4.10
CA VAL A 823 -42.00 2.14 -5.49
C VAL A 823 -42.35 0.65 -5.61
N ASP A 824 -43.11 0.28 -6.65
CA ASP A 824 -43.47 -1.14 -6.87
C ASP A 824 -42.30 -1.97 -7.42
N TYR A 825 -41.37 -1.31 -8.13
CA TYR A 825 -40.19 -1.93 -8.73
C TYR A 825 -39.10 -0.88 -9.01
N ILE A 826 -37.86 -1.35 -9.17
CA ILE A 826 -36.70 -0.56 -9.61
C ILE A 826 -36.22 -1.11 -10.96
N ASP A 827 -36.14 -0.26 -11.97
CA ASP A 827 -35.55 -0.60 -13.26
C ASP A 827 -34.10 -0.07 -13.32
N ILE A 828 -33.14 -0.93 -13.66
CA ILE A 828 -31.73 -0.54 -13.85
C ILE A 828 -31.26 -0.88 -15.25
N LYS A 829 -30.26 -0.14 -15.73
CA LYS A 829 -29.59 -0.37 -17.01
C LYS A 829 -28.17 -0.88 -16.77
N LEU A 830 -27.84 -2.01 -17.37
CA LEU A 830 -26.55 -2.68 -17.25
C LEU A 830 -25.56 -2.19 -18.33
N PRO A 831 -24.24 -2.30 -18.10
CA PRO A 831 -23.20 -1.94 -19.07
C PRO A 831 -23.15 -2.95 -20.22
N PHE A 832 -22.15 -2.86 -21.10
CA PHE A 832 -21.90 -3.89 -22.12
C PHE A 832 -21.23 -5.14 -21.54
N GLY A 833 -20.43 -5.01 -20.49
CA GLY A 833 -19.71 -6.11 -19.85
C GLY A 833 -19.58 -5.88 -18.37
N MET A 834 -19.62 -6.95 -17.59
CA MET A 834 -19.49 -6.89 -16.13
C MET A 834 -18.83 -8.14 -15.57
N GLY A 835 -18.07 -7.96 -14.49
CA GLY A 835 -17.36 -9.03 -13.81
C GLY A 835 -18.23 -9.87 -12.88
N LYS A 836 -17.69 -11.02 -12.45
CA LYS A 836 -18.33 -11.94 -11.50
C LYS A 836 -18.78 -11.26 -10.21
N ASN A 837 -18.00 -10.34 -9.66
CA ASN A 837 -18.35 -9.59 -8.47
C ASN A 837 -19.68 -8.85 -8.60
N ARG A 838 -19.92 -8.19 -9.74
CA ARG A 838 -21.19 -7.50 -10.01
C ARG A 838 -22.34 -8.48 -10.26
N LEU A 839 -22.06 -9.63 -10.89
CA LEU A 839 -23.05 -10.71 -11.03
C LEU A 839 -23.49 -11.23 -9.65
N MET A 840 -22.55 -11.43 -8.73
CA MET A 840 -22.85 -11.87 -7.36
C MET A 840 -23.68 -10.84 -6.59
N MET A 841 -23.42 -9.54 -6.77
CA MET A 841 -24.24 -8.48 -6.18
C MET A 841 -25.69 -8.54 -6.71
N LEU A 842 -25.89 -8.77 -8.00
CA LEU A 842 -27.23 -9.00 -8.58
C LEU A 842 -27.88 -10.27 -8.05
N ASP A 843 -27.13 -11.36 -7.87
CA ASP A 843 -27.65 -12.60 -7.28
C ASP A 843 -28.14 -12.39 -5.84
N ILE A 844 -27.40 -11.62 -5.04
CA ILE A 844 -27.80 -11.25 -3.67
C ILE A 844 -29.12 -10.47 -3.70
N ILE A 845 -29.25 -9.48 -4.58
CA ILE A 845 -30.48 -8.69 -4.71
C ILE A 845 -31.66 -9.59 -5.14
N ALA A 846 -31.45 -10.49 -6.10
CA ALA A 846 -32.49 -11.38 -6.61
C ALA A 846 -33.06 -12.33 -5.54
N ASN A 847 -32.26 -12.68 -4.54
CA ASN A 847 -32.59 -13.67 -3.50
C ASN A 847 -32.91 -13.05 -2.12
N ASN A 848 -32.66 -11.75 -1.92
CA ASN A 848 -32.90 -11.10 -0.64
C ASN A 848 -34.39 -10.82 -0.36
N ASP A 849 -35.19 -10.55 -1.40
CA ASP A 849 -36.62 -10.18 -1.28
C ASP A 849 -36.87 -9.06 -0.25
N TRP A 850 -35.92 -8.12 -0.13
CA TRP A 850 -35.92 -7.00 0.84
C TRP A 850 -35.99 -7.41 2.32
N LYS A 851 -35.64 -8.66 2.67
CA LYS A 851 -35.66 -9.17 4.04
C LYS A 851 -34.50 -8.66 4.89
N ARG A 852 -33.34 -8.43 4.27
CA ARG A 852 -32.14 -7.93 4.92
C ARG A 852 -31.76 -6.58 4.31
N PRO A 853 -31.51 -5.53 5.10
CA PRO A 853 -31.01 -4.28 4.57
C PRO A 853 -29.64 -4.44 3.89
N ILE A 854 -29.40 -3.65 2.85
CA ILE A 854 -28.13 -3.62 2.10
C ILE A 854 -27.56 -2.22 2.19
N TYR A 855 -26.29 -2.14 2.56
CA TYR A 855 -25.53 -0.91 2.69
C TYR A 855 -24.29 -0.95 1.79
N PHE A 856 -23.74 0.22 1.49
CA PHE A 856 -22.50 0.41 0.77
C PHE A 856 -21.63 1.42 1.53
N THR A 857 -20.32 1.19 1.56
CA THR A 857 -19.38 2.25 1.95
C THR A 857 -19.33 3.32 0.85
N GLY A 858 -18.94 4.54 1.23
CA GLY A 858 -18.72 5.62 0.27
C GLY A 858 -17.34 5.58 -0.37
N GLY A 859 -17.05 6.55 -1.25
CA GLY A 859 -15.70 6.77 -1.79
C GLY A 859 -15.51 6.37 -3.26
N SER A 860 -16.48 5.68 -3.87
CA SER A 860 -16.54 5.46 -5.31
C SER A 860 -17.71 6.23 -5.93
N TYR A 861 -17.54 6.62 -7.19
CA TYR A 861 -18.58 7.24 -8.03
C TYR A 861 -19.06 6.32 -9.15
N SER A 862 -18.47 5.14 -9.28
CA SER A 862 -18.84 4.18 -10.31
C SER A 862 -20.20 3.57 -9.98
N ASP A 863 -21.13 3.63 -10.93
CA ASP A 863 -22.51 3.19 -10.72
C ASP A 863 -22.61 1.70 -10.32
N ASP A 864 -21.67 0.88 -10.80
CA ASP A 864 -21.60 -0.55 -10.52
C ASP A 864 -21.25 -0.90 -9.07
N GLU A 865 -20.57 -0.02 -8.32
CA GLU A 865 -20.34 -0.21 -6.87
C GLU A 865 -21.64 -0.13 -6.06
N TYR A 866 -22.67 0.54 -6.61
CA TYR A 866 -24.00 0.68 -5.99
C TYR A 866 -25.07 -0.09 -6.78
N ILE A 867 -24.67 -1.13 -7.54
CA ILE A 867 -25.58 -1.99 -8.33
C ILE A 867 -26.45 -1.17 -9.29
N TRP A 868 -25.93 -0.07 -9.84
CA TRP A 868 -26.63 0.87 -10.71
C TRP A 868 -27.91 1.48 -10.10
N MET A 869 -27.98 1.56 -8.76
CA MET A 869 -29.14 2.06 -8.01
C MET A 869 -28.86 3.31 -7.17
N ARG A 870 -27.95 4.19 -7.62
CA ARG A 870 -27.58 5.39 -6.85
C ARG A 870 -28.76 6.33 -6.58
N ASP A 871 -29.78 6.33 -7.43
CA ASP A 871 -31.07 7.05 -7.24
C ASP A 871 -31.96 6.48 -6.13
N TYR A 872 -31.57 5.37 -5.49
CA TYR A 872 -32.36 4.62 -4.50
C TYR A 872 -31.59 4.44 -3.19
N LEU A 873 -30.71 5.39 -2.87
CA LEU A 873 -29.90 5.35 -1.66
C LEU A 873 -30.51 6.23 -0.55
N GLN A 874 -30.19 5.90 0.69
CA GLN A 874 -30.38 6.74 1.87
C GLN A 874 -29.06 6.78 2.63
N LEU A 875 -28.54 7.97 2.94
CA LEU A 875 -27.33 8.11 3.73
C LEU A 875 -27.67 7.98 5.22
N ASP A 876 -27.17 6.91 5.86
CA ASP A 876 -27.27 6.67 7.30
C ASP A 876 -25.85 6.75 7.87
N GLY A 877 -25.48 7.87 8.48
CA GLY A 877 -24.13 8.07 9.03
C GLY A 877 -23.02 8.10 7.96
N LEU A 878 -22.20 7.05 7.88
CA LEU A 878 -21.14 6.86 6.88
C LEU A 878 -21.53 5.88 5.76
N ALA A 879 -22.64 5.18 5.88
CA ALA A 879 -23.04 4.12 4.96
C ALA A 879 -24.27 4.53 4.13
N TYR A 880 -24.27 4.14 2.86
CA TYR A 880 -25.40 4.32 1.96
C TYR A 880 -26.30 3.09 1.99
N LYS A 881 -27.50 3.20 2.56
CA LYS A 881 -28.52 2.16 2.60
C LYS A 881 -29.32 2.13 1.30
N LEU A 882 -29.50 0.96 0.70
CA LEU A 882 -30.42 0.78 -0.42
C LEU A 882 -31.87 0.82 0.07
N VAL A 883 -32.67 1.76 -0.46
CA VAL A 883 -34.08 1.95 -0.12
C VAL A 883 -34.93 2.06 -1.40
N PRO A 884 -36.12 1.43 -1.48
CA PRO A 884 -36.99 1.51 -2.65
C PRO A 884 -37.78 2.83 -2.71
N ILE A 885 -37.12 3.95 -2.47
CA ILE A 885 -37.65 5.31 -2.59
C ILE A 885 -36.78 6.05 -3.59
N ARG A 886 -37.36 6.46 -4.71
CA ARG A 886 -36.61 7.16 -5.75
C ARG A 886 -36.28 8.58 -5.29
N THR A 887 -34.99 8.85 -5.18
CA THR A 887 -34.40 10.15 -4.89
C THR A 887 -33.38 10.45 -5.99
N PRO A 888 -33.77 11.17 -7.05
CA PRO A 888 -32.89 11.40 -8.19
C PRO A 888 -31.65 12.16 -7.75
N ILE A 889 -30.48 11.72 -8.22
CA ILE A 889 -29.23 12.45 -7.99
C ILE A 889 -29.31 13.80 -8.71
N ASP A 890 -28.92 14.85 -8.01
CA ASP A 890 -28.78 16.18 -8.60
C ASP A 890 -27.64 16.16 -9.63
N LYS A 891 -27.93 16.61 -10.85
CA LYS A 891 -26.94 16.66 -11.94
C LYS A 891 -25.86 17.68 -11.67
N ASP A 892 -26.19 18.73 -10.92
CA ASP A 892 -25.24 19.78 -10.56
C ASP A 892 -24.37 19.36 -9.37
N ASN A 893 -24.88 18.44 -8.54
CA ASN A 893 -24.18 17.86 -7.39
C ASN A 893 -24.18 16.32 -7.42
N PRO A 894 -23.51 15.69 -8.39
CA PRO A 894 -23.54 14.24 -8.59
C PRO A 894 -22.89 13.45 -7.43
N TYR A 895 -22.18 14.14 -6.54
CA TYR A 895 -21.54 13.60 -5.34
C TYR A 895 -22.54 13.35 -4.20
N ASP A 896 -23.67 14.06 -4.21
CA ASP A 896 -24.69 13.97 -3.19
C ASP A 896 -25.70 12.88 -3.54
N MET A 897 -25.39 11.67 -3.08
CA MET A 897 -26.19 10.49 -3.36
C MET A 897 -27.20 10.19 -2.27
N GLY A 898 -28.41 9.81 -2.68
CA GLY A 898 -29.46 9.32 -1.81
C GLY A 898 -30.11 10.38 -0.91
N ARG A 899 -31.27 10.03 -0.35
CA ARG A 899 -32.00 10.88 0.62
C ARG A 899 -31.35 10.84 2.00
N ILE A 900 -31.79 11.74 2.88
CA ILE A 900 -31.37 11.77 4.29
C ILE A 900 -32.62 11.67 5.17
N ASP A 901 -32.62 10.70 6.09
CA ASP A 901 -33.53 10.67 7.23
C ASP A 901 -32.87 11.44 8.37
N SER A 902 -33.18 12.73 8.48
CA SER A 902 -32.41 13.66 9.31
C SER A 902 -32.42 13.28 10.80
N ASP A 903 -33.52 12.71 11.31
CA ASP A 903 -33.63 12.31 12.71
C ASP A 903 -32.84 11.03 13.01
N LEU A 904 -32.86 10.05 12.09
CA LEU A 904 -32.04 8.85 12.21
C LEU A 904 -30.56 9.19 12.09
N MET A 905 -30.18 9.95 11.06
CA MET A 905 -28.79 10.31 10.80
C MET A 905 -28.22 11.16 11.93
N TYR A 906 -28.98 12.14 12.45
CA TYR A 906 -28.57 12.90 13.65
C TYR A 906 -28.33 11.97 14.85
N LYS A 907 -29.21 10.99 15.09
CA LYS A 907 -29.04 10.02 16.20
C LYS A 907 -27.78 9.18 16.03
N ILE A 908 -27.51 8.67 14.82
CA ILE A 908 -26.31 7.89 14.50
C ILE A 908 -25.05 8.74 14.76
N VAL A 909 -24.97 9.93 14.16
CA VAL A 909 -23.83 10.85 14.28
C VAL A 909 -23.54 11.21 15.74
N LYS A 910 -24.59 11.50 16.53
CA LYS A 910 -24.43 11.82 17.96
C LYS A 910 -23.94 10.63 18.80
N SER A 911 -24.03 9.41 18.27
CA SER A 911 -23.55 8.19 18.92
C SER A 911 -22.15 7.73 18.47
N TRP A 912 -21.57 8.38 17.47
CA TRP A 912 -20.23 8.02 16.98
C TRP A 912 -19.16 8.13 18.06
N ASP A 913 -18.27 7.15 18.03
CA ASP A 913 -17.00 7.20 18.74
C ASP A 913 -15.99 7.92 17.86
N TRP A 914 -15.62 9.13 18.27
CA TRP A 914 -14.66 9.96 17.55
C TRP A 914 -13.20 9.61 17.86
N GLY A 915 -12.97 8.62 18.75
CA GLY A 915 -11.65 8.38 19.33
C GLY A 915 -11.11 9.69 19.92
N ASN A 916 -10.01 10.16 19.36
CA ASN A 916 -9.39 11.44 19.68
C ASN A 916 -8.96 12.23 18.43
N MET A 917 -9.79 12.21 17.39
CA MET A 917 -9.54 12.96 16.15
C MET A 917 -9.27 14.47 16.37
N ASP A 918 -9.83 15.07 17.42
CA ASP A 918 -9.64 16.47 17.79
C ASP A 918 -8.43 16.77 18.68
N ASP A 919 -7.66 15.76 19.08
CA ASP A 919 -6.49 15.96 19.93
C ASP A 919 -5.34 16.58 19.11
N PRO A 920 -4.86 17.79 19.43
CA PRO A 920 -3.76 18.41 18.70
C PRO A 920 -2.42 17.70 18.96
N ASN A 921 -2.31 16.81 19.95
CA ASN A 921 -1.06 16.14 20.28
C ASN A 921 -0.81 14.90 19.41
N ILE A 922 -1.85 14.29 18.83
CA ILE A 922 -1.64 13.18 17.90
C ILE A 922 -1.10 13.67 16.56
N TYR A 923 -0.35 12.81 15.88
CA TYR A 923 -0.01 13.04 14.49
C TYR A 923 -1.16 12.61 13.57
N HIS A 924 -1.79 13.58 12.92
CA HIS A 924 -2.79 13.38 11.88
C HIS A 924 -2.11 13.01 10.56
N ASP A 925 -1.73 11.75 10.44
CA ASP A 925 -1.09 11.21 9.24
C ASP A 925 -1.97 11.40 7.98
N PRO A 926 -1.41 11.24 6.77
CA PRO A 926 -2.15 11.42 5.51
C PRO A 926 -3.44 10.61 5.40
N GLU A 927 -3.49 9.39 5.96
CA GLU A 927 -4.67 8.53 5.93
C GLU A 927 -5.75 9.03 6.90
N THR A 928 -5.37 9.45 8.10
CA THR A 928 -6.27 10.12 9.05
C THR A 928 -6.90 11.36 8.41
N ARG A 929 -6.10 12.18 7.72
CA ARG A 929 -6.57 13.40 7.04
C ARG A 929 -7.49 13.06 5.88
N ARG A 930 -7.09 12.14 5.00
CA ARG A 930 -7.86 11.72 3.81
C ARG A 930 -9.24 11.17 4.19
N ASN A 931 -9.30 10.31 5.20
CA ASN A 931 -10.57 9.71 5.63
C ASN A 931 -11.52 10.72 6.30
N SER A 932 -11.04 11.89 6.74
CA SER A 932 -11.91 12.95 7.29
C SER A 932 -12.85 13.59 6.26
N ILE A 933 -12.52 13.48 4.96
CA ILE A 933 -13.35 14.01 3.86
C ILE A 933 -14.76 13.41 3.92
N VAL A 934 -14.87 12.10 4.17
CA VAL A 934 -16.16 11.40 4.23
C VAL A 934 -17.00 11.90 5.41
N PHE A 935 -16.37 12.10 6.57
CA PHE A 935 -17.08 12.66 7.74
C PHE A 935 -17.59 14.08 7.45
N ARG A 936 -16.73 14.98 6.96
CA ARG A 936 -17.13 16.37 6.67
C ARG A 936 -18.24 16.44 5.62
N GLY A 937 -18.11 15.70 4.52
CA GLY A 937 -19.14 15.64 3.48
C GLY A 937 -20.49 15.19 4.04
N ASN A 938 -20.53 14.10 4.80
CA ASN A 938 -21.79 13.56 5.33
C ASN A 938 -22.42 14.48 6.40
N LEU A 939 -21.61 15.12 7.24
CA LEU A 939 -22.10 16.09 8.24
C LEU A 939 -22.61 17.38 7.60
N ALA A 940 -21.99 17.84 6.52
CA ALA A 940 -22.46 18.99 5.75
C ALA A 940 -23.87 18.71 5.19
N ARG A 941 -24.06 17.58 4.51
CA ARG A 941 -25.35 17.17 3.95
C ARG A 941 -26.45 17.02 5.01
N LEU A 942 -26.10 16.46 6.18
CA LEU A 942 -27.03 16.39 7.31
C LEU A 942 -27.43 17.79 7.80
N THR A 943 -26.47 18.70 7.93
CA THR A 943 -26.72 20.07 8.38
C THR A 943 -27.67 20.78 7.44
N GLU A 944 -27.40 20.74 6.13
CA GLU A 944 -28.25 21.35 5.11
C GLU A 944 -29.68 20.80 5.17
N THR A 945 -29.82 19.47 5.28
CA THR A 945 -31.15 18.83 5.41
C THR A 945 -31.89 19.32 6.65
N LEU A 946 -31.21 19.41 7.80
CA LEU A 946 -31.82 19.91 9.04
C LEU A 946 -32.25 21.38 8.95
N ILE A 947 -31.48 22.22 8.25
CA ILE A 947 -31.83 23.63 8.01
C ILE A 947 -33.07 23.72 7.12
N ASN A 948 -33.09 22.97 6.02
CA ASN A 948 -34.21 22.92 5.09
C ASN A 948 -35.51 22.42 5.76
N GLU A 949 -35.41 21.53 6.73
CA GLU A 949 -36.53 21.07 7.56
C GLU A 949 -36.91 22.03 8.71
N GLY A 950 -36.19 23.15 8.89
CA GLY A 950 -36.42 24.11 9.98
C GLY A 950 -35.94 23.63 11.35
N LYS A 951 -35.17 22.55 11.44
CA LYS A 951 -34.59 21.96 12.67
C LYS A 951 -33.28 22.64 13.06
N ILE A 952 -33.32 23.98 13.19
CA ILE A 952 -32.14 24.84 13.34
C ILE A 952 -31.24 24.46 14.52
N GLN A 953 -31.79 24.11 15.69
CA GLN A 953 -30.98 23.72 16.84
C GLN A 953 -30.16 22.45 16.58
N LYS A 954 -30.75 21.45 15.91
CA LYS A 954 -30.02 20.22 15.55
C LYS A 954 -28.94 20.52 14.53
N ALA A 955 -29.21 21.39 13.54
CA ALA A 955 -28.21 21.82 12.56
C ALA A 955 -27.01 22.48 13.26
N LYS A 956 -27.26 23.40 14.20
CA LYS A 956 -26.22 24.04 15.03
C LYS A 956 -25.39 23.01 15.80
N ASP A 957 -26.03 22.01 16.40
CA ASP A 957 -25.31 20.97 17.13
C ASP A 957 -24.36 20.16 16.23
N ILE A 958 -24.73 19.92 14.97
CA ILE A 958 -23.90 19.20 13.99
C ILE A 958 -22.75 20.06 13.49
N LEU A 959 -22.99 21.35 13.20
CA LEU A 959 -21.95 22.32 12.85
C LEU A 959 -20.88 22.42 13.95
N ASP A 960 -21.32 22.59 15.21
CA ASP A 960 -20.45 22.67 16.38
C ASP A 960 -19.68 21.35 16.58
N LEU A 961 -20.32 20.20 16.37
CA LEU A 961 -19.67 18.89 16.43
C LEU A 961 -18.58 18.75 15.35
N ALA A 962 -18.89 19.06 14.09
CA ALA A 962 -17.98 18.88 12.96
C ALA A 962 -16.71 19.72 13.12
N THR A 963 -16.87 21.01 13.40
CA THR A 963 -15.75 21.95 13.59
C THR A 963 -14.93 21.67 14.83
N LYS A 964 -15.54 21.11 15.88
CA LYS A 964 -14.82 20.66 17.07
C LYS A 964 -14.03 19.38 16.81
N ARG A 965 -14.64 18.37 16.18
CA ARG A 965 -14.05 17.02 16.02
C ARG A 965 -13.07 16.92 14.87
N ILE A 966 -13.22 17.77 13.85
CA ILE A 966 -12.37 17.79 12.65
C ILE A 966 -11.93 19.24 12.37
N PRO A 967 -11.12 19.83 13.27
CA PRO A 967 -10.69 21.22 13.15
C PRO A 967 -9.89 21.51 11.86
N VAL A 968 -9.95 22.75 11.39
CA VAL A 968 -9.27 23.20 10.15
C VAL A 968 -7.76 23.00 10.22
N SER A 969 -7.15 23.24 11.38
CA SER A 969 -5.70 23.26 11.58
C SER A 969 -4.98 21.95 11.31
N HIS A 970 -5.66 20.81 11.35
CA HIS A 970 -5.01 19.48 11.33
C HIS A 970 -5.39 18.60 10.15
N PHE A 971 -6.56 18.85 9.53
CA PHE A 971 -7.13 17.92 8.56
C PHE A 971 -6.96 18.34 7.09
N GLY A 972 -6.58 19.59 6.82
CA GLY A 972 -6.47 20.10 5.45
C GLY A 972 -7.80 20.02 4.70
N TYR A 973 -7.74 19.75 3.38
CA TYR A 973 -8.89 19.60 2.48
C TYR A 973 -9.94 20.72 2.66
N TYR A 974 -9.49 21.97 2.65
CA TYR A 974 -10.27 23.13 3.08
C TYR A 974 -11.59 23.34 2.35
N PHE A 975 -11.70 22.89 1.10
CA PHE A 975 -12.95 22.92 0.34
C PHE A 975 -14.10 22.18 1.05
N THR A 976 -13.79 21.17 1.87
CA THR A 976 -14.78 20.43 2.67
C THR A 976 -15.31 21.24 3.87
N VAL A 977 -14.72 22.39 4.18
CA VAL A 977 -15.11 23.27 5.29
C VAL A 977 -16.14 24.32 4.85
N GLU A 978 -16.18 24.66 3.56
CA GLU A 978 -17.06 25.68 2.97
C GLU A 978 -18.54 25.51 3.38
N PRO A 979 -19.15 24.29 3.34
CA PRO A 979 -20.55 24.11 3.73
C PRO A 979 -20.84 24.46 5.20
N PHE A 980 -19.85 24.32 6.09
CA PHE A 980 -20.03 24.65 7.51
C PHE A 980 -20.02 26.17 7.74
N ILE A 981 -19.28 26.93 6.93
CA ILE A 981 -19.31 28.41 6.98
C ILE A 981 -20.70 28.89 6.57
N THR A 982 -21.22 28.39 5.45
CA THR A 982 -22.58 28.68 4.96
C THR A 982 -23.62 28.29 6.01
N GLY A 983 -23.51 27.09 6.57
CA GLY A 983 -24.44 26.60 7.58
C GLY A 983 -24.49 27.48 8.83
N TYR A 984 -23.35 27.99 9.32
CA TYR A 984 -23.34 28.91 10.47
C TYR A 984 -24.08 30.23 10.22
N TYR A 985 -23.97 30.81 9.01
CA TYR A 985 -24.76 31.99 8.63
C TYR A 985 -26.26 31.67 8.61
N GLN A 986 -26.64 30.56 7.97
CA GLN A 986 -28.03 30.12 7.87
C GLN A 986 -28.69 29.88 9.25
N VAL A 987 -27.94 29.43 10.26
CA VAL A 987 -28.42 29.28 11.65
C VAL A 987 -28.23 30.53 12.52
N LYS A 988 -27.81 31.66 11.93
CA LYS A 988 -27.59 32.97 12.58
C LYS A 988 -26.46 33.03 13.61
N GLU A 989 -25.44 32.18 13.45
CA GLU A 989 -24.22 32.15 14.27
C GLU A 989 -23.05 32.86 13.56
N ASN A 990 -23.28 34.11 13.15
CA ASN A 990 -22.38 34.85 12.26
C ASN A 990 -20.95 34.98 12.80
N GLU A 991 -20.74 35.10 14.12
CA GLU A 991 -19.40 35.18 14.70
C GLU A 991 -18.59 33.89 14.47
N LYS A 992 -19.24 32.72 14.58
CA LYS A 992 -18.60 31.42 14.30
C LYS A 992 -18.32 31.26 12.80
N ALA A 993 -19.25 31.68 11.95
CA ALA A 993 -19.06 31.68 10.50
C ALA A 993 -17.85 32.54 10.09
N ARG A 994 -17.76 33.78 10.59
CA ARG A 994 -16.62 34.67 10.36
C ARG A 994 -15.31 34.07 10.85
N LYS A 995 -15.30 33.49 12.05
CA LYS A 995 -14.09 32.86 12.61
C LYS A 995 -13.61 31.71 11.71
N LEU A 996 -14.51 30.80 11.34
CA LEU A 996 -14.18 29.65 10.49
C LEU A 996 -13.73 30.09 9.09
N PHE A 997 -14.39 31.10 8.51
CA PHE A 997 -13.96 31.71 7.24
C PHE A 997 -12.53 32.25 7.35
N LEU A 998 -12.21 33.02 8.40
CA LEU A 998 -10.88 33.60 8.57
C LEU A 998 -9.80 32.53 8.75
N GLU A 999 -10.11 31.43 9.43
CA GLU A 999 -9.18 30.29 9.58
C GLU A 999 -8.83 29.67 8.22
N VAL A 1000 -9.82 29.48 7.34
CA VAL A 1000 -9.61 28.91 6.00
C VAL A 1000 -9.00 29.93 5.04
N ALA A 1001 -9.50 31.16 5.02
CA ALA A 1001 -9.00 32.24 4.18
C ALA A 1001 -7.50 32.48 4.44
N LYS A 1002 -7.08 32.43 5.71
CA LYS A 1002 -5.67 32.52 6.09
C LYS A 1002 -4.80 31.47 5.38
N LYS A 1003 -5.27 30.24 5.19
CA LYS A 1003 -4.52 29.18 4.52
C LYS A 1003 -4.29 29.49 3.04
N TYR A 1004 -5.34 29.95 2.34
CA TYR A 1004 -5.19 30.39 0.95
C TYR A 1004 -4.32 31.64 0.82
N GLN A 1005 -4.45 32.61 1.75
CA GLN A 1005 -3.62 33.79 1.79
C GLN A 1005 -2.14 33.45 1.97
N GLU A 1006 -1.80 32.53 2.88
CA GLU A 1006 -0.43 32.05 3.07
C GLU A 1006 0.16 31.40 1.80
N ASN A 1007 -0.63 30.60 1.09
CA ASN A 1007 -0.21 30.03 -0.20
C ASN A 1007 0.01 31.11 -1.26
N ILE A 1008 -0.90 32.08 -1.37
CA ILE A 1008 -0.75 33.20 -2.31
C ILE A 1008 0.48 34.06 -1.99
N GLU A 1009 0.73 34.35 -0.71
CA GLU A 1009 1.94 35.05 -0.27
C GLU A 1009 3.20 34.29 -0.68
N TYR A 1010 3.21 32.96 -0.53
CA TYR A 1010 4.31 32.12 -1.00
C TYR A 1010 4.48 32.23 -2.52
N TYR A 1011 3.41 32.14 -3.31
CA TYR A 1011 3.47 32.27 -4.77
C TYR A 1011 4.07 33.61 -5.23
N LEU A 1012 3.83 34.69 -4.49
CA LEU A 1012 4.40 36.01 -4.79
C LEU A 1012 5.92 36.06 -4.59
N THR A 1013 6.51 35.10 -3.87
CA THR A 1013 7.97 34.99 -3.70
C THR A 1013 8.66 34.24 -4.83
N LEU A 1014 7.91 33.51 -5.65
CA LEU A 1014 8.46 32.63 -6.69
C LEU A 1014 9.17 33.38 -7.82
N SER A 1015 10.04 32.66 -8.52
CA SER A 1015 10.63 33.07 -9.79
C SER A 1015 9.61 32.95 -10.93
N ALA A 1016 9.91 33.54 -12.10
CA ALA A 1016 9.01 33.47 -13.26
C ALA A 1016 8.72 32.02 -13.69
N GLY A 1017 9.75 31.18 -13.72
CA GLY A 1017 9.60 29.77 -14.12
C GLY A 1017 8.75 28.98 -13.13
N ASP A 1018 9.02 29.13 -11.84
CA ASP A 1018 8.33 28.38 -10.79
C ASP A 1018 6.86 28.82 -10.67
N PHE A 1019 6.59 30.11 -10.85
CA PHE A 1019 5.23 30.64 -10.88
C PHE A 1019 4.40 30.04 -12.04
N ILE A 1020 5.02 29.84 -13.21
CA ILE A 1020 4.37 29.17 -14.35
C ILE A 1020 4.16 27.68 -14.06
N ASN A 1021 5.15 27.01 -13.47
CA ASN A 1021 5.06 25.58 -13.15
C ASN A 1021 3.96 25.29 -12.11
N LEU A 1022 3.74 26.19 -11.16
CA LEU A 1022 2.68 26.10 -10.14
C LEU A 1022 1.39 26.82 -10.52
N TYR A 1023 1.20 27.18 -11.80
CA TYR A 1023 0.03 27.93 -12.24
C TYR A 1023 -1.29 27.28 -11.84
N GLU A 1024 -1.41 25.95 -11.96
CA GLU A 1024 -2.62 25.21 -11.57
C GLU A 1024 -2.88 25.29 -10.05
N ASP A 1025 -1.84 25.27 -9.23
CA ASP A 1025 -1.96 25.44 -7.77
C ASP A 1025 -2.37 26.87 -7.41
N VAL A 1026 -1.71 27.87 -8.02
CA VAL A 1026 -2.07 29.30 -7.89
C VAL A 1026 -3.54 29.51 -8.26
N SER A 1027 -3.94 28.99 -9.43
CA SER A 1027 -5.29 29.13 -9.97
C SER A 1027 -6.32 28.41 -9.10
N ARG A 1028 -6.01 27.19 -8.63
CA ARG A 1028 -6.87 26.45 -7.70
C ARG A 1028 -7.09 27.22 -6.41
N ASP A 1029 -6.03 27.67 -5.75
CA ASP A 1029 -6.13 28.32 -4.45
C ASP A 1029 -6.85 29.67 -4.56
N LEU A 1030 -6.60 30.40 -5.64
CA LEU A 1030 -7.31 31.65 -5.93
C LEU A 1030 -8.80 31.43 -6.21
N ARG A 1031 -9.15 30.43 -7.04
CA ARG A 1031 -10.56 30.07 -7.32
C ARG A 1031 -11.28 29.61 -6.05
N ARG A 1032 -10.60 28.87 -5.17
CA ARG A 1032 -11.18 28.42 -3.91
C ARG A 1032 -11.37 29.56 -2.92
N TYR A 1033 -10.41 30.48 -2.84
CA TYR A 1033 -10.58 31.67 -2.01
C TYR A 1033 -11.72 32.56 -2.52
N ASP A 1034 -11.82 32.75 -3.84
CA ASP A 1034 -12.94 33.49 -4.47
C ASP A 1034 -14.29 32.83 -4.20
N ALA A 1035 -14.40 31.52 -4.38
CA ALA A 1035 -15.62 30.75 -4.16
C ALA A 1035 -16.18 30.88 -2.73
N MET A 1036 -15.34 31.21 -1.75
CA MET A 1036 -15.76 31.44 -0.37
C MET A 1036 -16.35 32.85 -0.12
N LEU A 1037 -15.98 33.85 -0.93
CA LEU A 1037 -16.42 35.23 -0.70
C LEU A 1037 -17.95 35.40 -0.83
N PRO A 1038 -18.64 34.82 -1.85
CA PRO A 1038 -20.09 34.89 -1.95
C PRO A 1038 -20.84 34.38 -0.72
N ILE A 1039 -20.26 33.46 0.06
CA ILE A 1039 -20.86 32.94 1.30
C ILE A 1039 -21.07 34.08 2.32
N LEU A 1040 -20.24 35.12 2.29
CA LEU A 1040 -20.31 36.26 3.20
C LEU A 1040 -21.38 37.28 2.82
N ALA A 1041 -22.14 37.08 1.74
CA ALA A 1041 -23.10 38.07 1.22
C ALA A 1041 -24.18 38.48 2.24
N GLU A 1042 -24.50 37.61 3.22
CA GLU A 1042 -25.41 37.93 4.32
C GLU A 1042 -24.87 39.03 5.27
N ASP A 1043 -23.56 39.29 5.23
CA ASP A 1043 -22.86 40.29 6.03
C ASP A 1043 -22.01 41.20 5.14
N LYS A 1044 -22.72 42.13 4.48
CA LYS A 1044 -22.13 43.04 3.49
C LYS A 1044 -20.87 43.77 3.98
N SER A 1045 -20.85 44.22 5.24
CA SER A 1045 -19.67 44.95 5.76
C SER A 1045 -18.45 44.05 5.85
N PHE A 1046 -18.61 42.80 6.28
CA PHE A 1046 -17.52 41.85 6.37
C PHE A 1046 -17.12 41.34 4.97
N TYR A 1047 -18.09 41.09 4.10
CA TYR A 1047 -17.85 40.79 2.68
C TYR A 1047 -17.00 41.88 2.01
N ASP A 1048 -17.42 43.15 2.07
CA ASP A 1048 -16.71 44.26 1.44
C ASP A 1048 -15.26 44.37 1.97
N GLN A 1049 -15.06 44.09 3.26
CA GLN A 1049 -13.72 44.06 3.86
C GLN A 1049 -12.85 42.92 3.31
N GLN A 1050 -13.38 41.69 3.26
CA GLN A 1050 -12.62 40.52 2.79
C GLN A 1050 -12.41 40.55 1.28
N TYR A 1051 -13.40 41.02 0.52
CA TYR A 1051 -13.30 41.21 -0.92
C TYR A 1051 -12.17 42.19 -1.26
N LYS A 1052 -12.05 43.30 -0.53
CA LYS A 1052 -10.93 44.24 -0.70
C LYS A 1052 -9.56 43.60 -0.43
N ILE A 1053 -9.47 42.69 0.54
CA ILE A 1053 -8.22 41.94 0.80
C ILE A 1053 -7.93 40.99 -0.37
N TYR A 1054 -8.95 40.28 -0.88
CA TYR A 1054 -8.82 39.43 -2.05
C TYR A 1054 -8.39 40.22 -3.30
N GLU A 1055 -8.99 41.38 -3.57
CA GLU A 1055 -8.59 42.27 -4.67
C GLU A 1055 -7.11 42.69 -4.56
N GLN A 1056 -6.62 42.98 -3.35
CA GLN A 1056 -5.20 43.28 -3.14
C GLN A 1056 -4.28 42.12 -3.52
N TYR A 1057 -4.71 40.87 -3.26
CA TYR A 1057 -3.96 39.69 -3.69
C TYR A 1057 -4.00 39.50 -5.21
N ILE A 1058 -5.15 39.72 -5.84
CA ILE A 1058 -5.29 39.71 -7.30
C ILE A 1058 -4.37 40.74 -7.93
N ASP A 1059 -4.42 42.00 -7.48
CA ASP A 1059 -3.59 43.08 -8.04
C ASP A 1059 -2.09 42.73 -7.89
N ARG A 1060 -1.67 42.19 -6.74
CA ARG A 1060 -0.27 41.76 -6.53
C ARG A 1060 0.15 40.60 -7.43
N LEU A 1061 -0.73 39.61 -7.65
CA LEU A 1061 -0.48 38.49 -8.56
C LEU A 1061 -0.41 38.96 -10.01
N GLN A 1062 -1.31 39.87 -10.42
CA GLN A 1062 -1.30 40.50 -11.73
C GLN A 1062 -0.03 41.32 -11.95
N ASP A 1063 0.37 42.15 -10.99
CA ASP A 1063 1.62 42.91 -11.04
C ASP A 1063 2.84 41.97 -11.16
N LYS A 1064 2.82 40.86 -10.42
CA LYS A 1064 3.86 39.82 -10.51
C LYS A 1064 3.90 39.20 -11.91
N ALA A 1065 2.75 38.79 -12.46
CA ALA A 1065 2.64 38.24 -13.81
C ALA A 1065 3.08 39.23 -14.90
N VAL A 1066 2.75 40.53 -14.75
CA VAL A 1066 3.26 41.60 -15.62
C VAL A 1066 4.77 41.74 -15.50
N SER A 1067 5.33 41.67 -14.29
CA SER A 1067 6.78 41.72 -14.07
C SER A 1067 7.52 40.56 -14.75
N PHE A 1068 6.83 39.45 -14.98
CA PHE A 1068 7.32 38.28 -15.71
C PHE A 1068 7.01 38.31 -17.22
N GLY A 1069 6.27 39.31 -17.70
CA GLY A 1069 5.83 39.39 -19.10
C GLY A 1069 4.78 38.36 -19.49
N LEU A 1070 4.09 37.75 -18.51
CA LEU A 1070 3.00 36.79 -18.73
C LEU A 1070 1.66 37.48 -19.04
N LEU A 1071 1.49 38.72 -18.57
CA LEU A 1071 0.34 39.58 -18.82
C LEU A 1071 0.83 40.96 -19.26
N SER A 1072 0.08 41.65 -20.12
CA SER A 1072 0.32 43.06 -20.42
C SER A 1072 -0.55 43.99 -19.55
N GLN A 1073 -0.08 45.22 -19.35
CA GLN A 1073 -0.88 46.28 -18.73
C GLN A 1073 -2.16 46.61 -19.52
N GLU A 1074 -2.20 46.28 -20.81
CA GLU A 1074 -3.38 46.43 -21.66
C GLU A 1074 -4.39 45.30 -21.40
N ASP A 1075 -3.94 44.06 -21.18
CA ASP A 1075 -4.81 42.91 -20.83
C ASP A 1075 -5.55 43.14 -19.51
N ILE A 1076 -4.85 43.68 -18.51
CA ILE A 1076 -5.45 44.04 -17.21
C ILE A 1076 -6.49 45.16 -17.38
N LYS A 1077 -6.22 46.16 -18.23
CA LYS A 1077 -7.17 47.25 -18.51
C LYS A 1077 -8.38 46.76 -19.31
N ALA A 1078 -8.22 45.78 -20.20
CA ALA A 1078 -9.32 45.16 -20.95
C ALA A 1078 -10.25 44.37 -20.02
N GLN A 1079 -9.71 43.69 -19.00
CA GLN A 1079 -10.51 42.98 -17.99
C GLN A 1079 -11.26 43.93 -17.02
N LYS A 1080 -10.71 45.12 -16.74
CA LYS A 1080 -11.33 46.13 -15.84
C LYS A 1080 -12.40 47.01 -16.53
N GLN A 1081 -12.68 46.86 -17.83
CA GLN A 1081 -13.78 47.57 -18.50
C GLN A 1081 -15.14 46.90 -18.22
N PRO A 1082 -16.19 47.68 -17.87
CA PRO A 1082 -17.52 47.11 -17.63
C PRO A 1082 -18.09 46.52 -18.93
N LYS A 1083 -18.40 45.22 -18.92
CA LYS A 1083 -19.24 44.61 -19.96
C LYS A 1083 -20.66 45.20 -19.83
N ASP A 1084 -21.18 45.69 -20.96
CA ASP A 1084 -22.46 46.37 -21.11
C ASP A 1084 -23.63 45.58 -20.45
N PRO A 1085 -24.43 46.17 -19.54
CA PRO A 1085 -25.47 45.45 -18.82
C PRO A 1085 -26.73 45.35 -19.69
N ASN A 1086 -26.81 44.35 -20.57
CA ASN A 1086 -28.07 43.98 -21.21
C ASN A 1086 -28.52 42.59 -20.69
N PRO A 1087 -29.54 42.52 -19.81
CA PRO A 1087 -29.92 41.28 -19.14
C PRO A 1087 -30.99 40.53 -19.95
N GLN A 1088 -30.57 39.70 -20.90
CA GLN A 1088 -31.43 38.62 -21.39
C GLN A 1088 -30.58 37.36 -21.60
N THR A 1089 -31.06 36.27 -20.98
CA THR A 1089 -30.55 34.88 -20.88
C THR A 1089 -29.37 34.62 -19.92
N PRO A 1090 -29.55 33.75 -18.89
CA PRO A 1090 -28.44 33.23 -18.10
C PRO A 1090 -27.77 32.11 -18.90
N ASP A 1091 -26.62 32.40 -19.50
CA ASP A 1091 -25.77 31.36 -20.09
C ASP A 1091 -24.63 31.06 -19.11
N SER A 1092 -24.69 29.88 -18.50
CA SER A 1092 -23.87 29.42 -17.37
C SER A 1092 -22.45 28.99 -17.76
N THR A 1093 -21.83 29.63 -18.76
CA THR A 1093 -20.57 29.16 -19.36
C THR A 1093 -19.44 30.19 -19.40
N GLN A 1094 -19.63 31.43 -18.94
CA GLN A 1094 -18.62 32.50 -19.12
C GLN A 1094 -17.76 32.87 -17.90
N SER A 1095 -17.86 32.22 -16.74
CA SER A 1095 -16.91 32.47 -15.63
C SER A 1095 -15.57 31.74 -15.75
N GLN A 1096 -15.41 30.85 -16.74
CA GLN A 1096 -14.20 30.02 -16.89
C GLN A 1096 -13.04 30.71 -17.64
N ASP A 1097 -13.30 31.73 -18.46
CA ASP A 1097 -12.26 32.32 -19.32
C ASP A 1097 -11.59 33.57 -18.75
N THR A 1098 -12.08 34.14 -17.64
CA THR A 1098 -11.44 35.30 -16.98
C THR A 1098 -10.25 34.91 -16.09
N VAL A 1099 -10.01 33.62 -15.91
CA VAL A 1099 -8.87 33.04 -15.16
C VAL A 1099 -7.91 32.31 -16.11
N LYS A 1100 -7.92 32.64 -17.40
CA LYS A 1100 -6.92 32.16 -18.37
C LYS A 1100 -5.88 33.20 -18.67
#